data_AF-A0A8D9DHB2-F1
#
_entry.id   AF-A0A8D9DHB2-F1
#
_cell.length_a   1.000
_cell.length_b   1.000
_cell.length_c   1.000
_cell.angle_alpha   90.00
_cell.angle_beta   90.00
_cell.angle_gamma   90.00
#
_symmetry.space_group_name_H-M   'P 1'
#
loop_
_entity.id
_entity.type
_entity.pdbx_description
1 polymer ?
#
loop_
_entity_poly.entity_id
_entity_poly.type
_entity_poly.pdbx_seq_one_letter_code
_entity_poly.pdbx_strand_id
1 'polypeptide(L)'
;MSQLRSGSSQCLWTSTLFIALLSMPMTHGANYGEALTKSLLYFEAQRSGKLPPNQRVNWRGDSALRDGSDAHVDLTGGYYDAGDNMKFGFSMAFTTTMLAWSSVEMESELKTYKEHDNVLAAIKWATDYLINAHPEPNVLYGQVGDGNSDHACWMRPEDMTTPRPSYRIDAQHPGADLAGETAAAMAAASLAFAQYDAAYSAKLIGHAKDLFEFAKAYPGLYQSSITNAGGFYPSSGYQDELFWAAAWLHRATDDQTYLDYLMEEYGTGGQRTIFAWDDKFVGAQVLMAKLALERGGNTGDKLQDFKNMAEYFICNCVQMGSNNVKVTPGGLLWFLPWNNLQYTTTASFVLAAYSKYLKAGNTPINCPSGTFQAADLLYHARTQKQEKSDVFRFIFTRDKVSTFIYSCTDRARVASFFKKFFKMQLHMEAMQQQQPFLLHSECSFAQYDAAYSAKLIGHAKDLFEFAKAYPGLYQSSITNAGGFYPSSGYQDELFWAAAWLHRATDDQIYLDYLMEEYGTGGQRTIFAWDDKFVGAQVLMAKLALERGGNTGDKLQDFKNMAEYFICNCVQMGSNNVKVTPGGLLWFLPWNNLQYTTTASFVLAAYSKYLKAGNTPINCPSGTFQAADLLYHARTQVAKTYYAHPEPNVLYGQVGDGKSDHACWMRPEDMTTPRPSYRIDAQHPGADLAGETAAAMAAASLAFRKYDEAYAEELIGHAKDLFEFAKAYPGVYHSSITDAGAFYPSSGYQDELFWAAAWLHRATKSQTYLDYLTDVYGTGGQRTVFAWDDKFVGAQVLIAKLALEREGMFNDKLEDYKNMAEYFICNCVQMGSNNVKVTPGGLLWFLPWNNFQYTTTASFVLAAYSKYLNATKKPIDCPSGTFEAADLLHHARVQADYILGSNPKSMSYMVGFGTNYPKRPHHRGASIVSIKNSSTPVTCTGGFNDWYNNPAPNPNELTGALVGGPNEIDGYGDERTDIQHGEPGLSTVGPFVGVLAAVA
;
A
#
# COMPACT_ATOMS: atom_id res chain seq x y z
N MET A 1 21.08 70.49 -20.03
CA MET A 1 22.11 69.42 -20.11
C MET A 1 22.80 69.32 -18.77
N SER A 2 23.13 68.09 -18.32
CA SER A 2 24.02 67.69 -17.19
C SER A 2 23.86 68.42 -15.82
N GLN A 3 23.51 67.78 -14.70
CA GLN A 3 24.26 66.73 -13.95
C GLN A 3 25.71 67.15 -13.60
N LEU A 4 26.27 66.93 -12.41
CA LEU A 4 25.86 66.16 -11.22
C LEU A 4 26.42 66.84 -9.93
N ARG A 5 25.89 66.52 -8.74
CA ARG A 5 26.42 66.98 -7.43
C ARG A 5 27.07 65.84 -6.64
N SER A 6 28.02 66.21 -5.80
CA SER A 6 28.80 65.38 -4.88
C SER A 6 28.09 65.06 -3.55
N GLY A 7 28.49 63.95 -2.90
CA GLY A 7 28.90 64.04 -1.48
C GLY A 7 28.20 63.16 -0.44
N SER A 8 28.98 62.23 0.12
CA SER A 8 29.13 61.90 1.57
C SER A 8 28.01 61.22 2.42
N SER A 9 28.41 60.07 2.98
CA SER A 9 28.30 59.66 4.40
C SER A 9 27.02 59.03 4.99
N GLN A 10 27.15 57.74 5.36
CA GLN A 10 26.71 57.04 6.57
C GLN A 10 25.52 57.61 7.39
N CYS A 11 24.44 56.82 7.57
CA CYS A 11 24.24 56.04 8.81
C CYS A 11 23.07 55.02 8.71
N LEU A 12 22.94 54.16 9.73
CA LEU A 12 21.97 53.05 9.83
C LEU A 12 20.50 53.51 9.91
N TRP A 13 19.56 52.70 9.40
CA TRP A 13 18.60 51.87 10.17
C TRP A 13 17.47 51.32 9.28
N THR A 14 17.25 50.00 9.36
CA THR A 14 16.00 49.24 9.09
C THR A 14 14.94 49.80 8.12
N SER A 15 14.78 49.14 6.96
CA SER A 15 13.45 48.84 6.39
C SER A 15 13.50 47.67 5.42
N THR A 16 12.80 46.60 5.77
CA THR A 16 12.65 45.38 4.98
C THR A 16 11.83 45.67 3.73
N LEU A 17 12.44 45.62 2.54
CA LEU A 17 11.68 45.59 1.28
C LEU A 17 11.88 44.22 0.60
N PHE A 18 10.91 43.34 0.79
CA PHE A 18 10.79 42.09 0.07
C PHE A 18 10.62 42.38 -1.43
N ILE A 19 11.66 42.14 -2.23
CA ILE A 19 11.50 41.79 -3.64
C ILE A 19 11.72 40.28 -3.72
N ALA A 20 10.63 39.54 -3.51
CA ALA A 20 10.62 38.09 -3.68
C ALA A 20 10.65 37.76 -5.18
N LEU A 21 11.87 37.65 -5.74
CA LEU A 21 12.06 36.97 -7.01
C LEU A 21 11.89 35.46 -6.76
N LEU A 22 10.71 34.98 -7.11
CA LEU A 22 10.18 33.65 -6.86
C LEU A 22 10.99 32.56 -7.57
N SER A 23 12.01 32.02 -6.92
CA SER A 23 12.39 30.61 -7.09
C SER A 23 11.35 29.73 -6.38
N MET A 24 10.17 29.58 -6.99
CA MET A 24 9.16 28.65 -6.50
C MET A 24 9.79 27.25 -6.37
N PRO A 25 9.58 26.52 -5.27
CA PRO A 25 9.93 25.12 -5.23
C PRO A 25 9.13 24.40 -6.33
N MET A 26 9.82 23.66 -7.21
CA MET A 26 9.15 22.71 -8.09
C MET A 26 8.56 21.60 -7.22
N THR A 27 7.32 21.82 -6.78
CA THR A 27 6.44 20.74 -6.35
C THR A 27 6.33 19.78 -7.53
N HIS A 28 6.77 18.53 -7.34
CA HIS A 28 6.56 17.47 -8.31
C HIS A 28 5.05 17.18 -8.36
N GLY A 29 4.34 17.91 -9.22
CA GLY A 29 2.91 17.73 -9.38
C GLY A 29 2.60 16.32 -9.89
N ALA A 30 1.65 15.64 -9.26
CA ALA A 30 1.28 14.27 -9.64
C ALA A 30 1.04 14.14 -11.16
N ASN A 31 1.63 13.12 -11.77
CA ASN A 31 1.59 12.87 -13.21
C ASN A 31 0.19 12.42 -13.67
N TYR A 32 -0.62 13.38 -14.13
CA TYR A 32 -1.99 13.10 -14.56
C TYR A 32 -2.08 12.25 -15.84
N GLY A 33 -1.07 12.26 -16.72
CA GLY A 33 -1.05 11.39 -17.89
C GLY A 33 -0.92 9.91 -17.51
N GLU A 34 -0.04 9.63 -16.55
CA GLU A 34 0.10 8.29 -15.97
C GLU A 34 -1.14 7.86 -15.18
N ALA A 35 -1.76 8.78 -14.43
CA ALA A 35 -3.02 8.50 -13.73
C ALA A 35 -4.14 8.13 -14.72
N LEU A 36 -4.29 8.90 -15.82
CA LEU A 36 -5.25 8.61 -16.90
C LEU A 36 -5.01 7.23 -17.52
N THR A 37 -3.77 6.91 -17.86
CA THR A 37 -3.36 5.59 -18.38
C THR A 37 -3.79 4.48 -17.42
N LYS A 38 -3.48 4.64 -16.11
CA LYS A 38 -3.79 3.65 -15.07
C LYS A 38 -5.30 3.50 -14.83
N SER A 39 -6.08 4.57 -14.91
CA SER A 39 -7.55 4.51 -14.85
C SER A 39 -8.14 3.68 -16.00
N LEU A 40 -7.53 3.72 -17.20
CA LEU A 40 -7.99 2.92 -18.34
C LEU A 40 -7.55 1.45 -18.24
N LEU A 41 -6.38 1.18 -17.65
CA LEU A 41 -5.97 -0.19 -17.30
C LEU A 41 -6.89 -0.85 -16.25
N TYR A 42 -7.54 -0.07 -15.37
CA TYR A 42 -8.56 -0.62 -14.47
C TYR A 42 -9.76 -1.19 -15.23
N PHE A 43 -10.29 -0.48 -16.24
CA PHE A 43 -11.35 -1.02 -17.09
C PHE A 43 -10.91 -2.31 -17.80
N GLU A 44 -9.69 -2.38 -18.33
CA GLU A 44 -9.15 -3.62 -18.90
C GLU A 44 -9.11 -4.76 -17.88
N ALA A 45 -8.74 -4.48 -16.62
CA ALA A 45 -8.72 -5.44 -15.53
C ALA A 45 -10.13 -5.92 -15.11
N GLN A 46 -11.18 -5.14 -15.36
CA GLN A 46 -12.59 -5.48 -15.10
C GLN A 46 -13.29 -6.21 -16.26
N ARG A 47 -12.63 -6.44 -17.40
CA ARG A 47 -13.26 -7.08 -18.57
C ARG A 47 -13.73 -8.52 -18.26
N SER A 48 -14.96 -8.81 -18.69
CA SER A 48 -15.57 -10.15 -18.73
C SER A 48 -15.66 -10.65 -20.18
N GLY A 49 -15.82 -11.95 -20.41
CA GLY A 49 -15.83 -12.54 -21.76
C GLY A 49 -14.45 -12.92 -22.27
N LYS A 50 -14.33 -13.02 -23.60
CA LYS A 50 -13.08 -13.32 -24.30
C LYS A 50 -12.25 -12.06 -24.49
N LEU A 51 -11.04 -12.02 -23.93
CA LEU A 51 -10.20 -10.82 -23.95
C LEU A 51 -9.61 -10.57 -25.35
N PRO A 52 -9.43 -9.29 -25.74
CA PRO A 52 -8.87 -8.96 -27.05
C PRO A 52 -7.35 -9.20 -27.07
N PRO A 53 -6.74 -9.55 -28.22
CA PRO A 53 -5.31 -9.89 -28.30
C PRO A 53 -4.35 -8.71 -28.03
N ASN A 54 -4.87 -7.48 -27.97
CA ASN A 54 -4.14 -6.26 -27.63
C ASN A 54 -4.44 -5.74 -26.21
N GLN A 55 -5.04 -6.56 -25.34
CA GLN A 55 -5.17 -6.30 -23.90
C GLN A 55 -3.79 -5.97 -23.30
N ARG A 56 -3.67 -4.86 -22.56
CA ARG A 56 -2.43 -4.43 -21.88
C ARG A 56 -2.28 -5.09 -20.51
N VAL A 57 -3.40 -5.46 -19.88
CA VAL A 57 -3.46 -6.16 -18.58
C VAL A 57 -3.21 -7.66 -18.76
N ASN A 58 -1.94 -8.05 -18.80
CA ASN A 58 -1.48 -9.40 -19.15
C ASN A 58 -1.71 -10.50 -18.08
N TRP A 59 -2.25 -10.17 -16.90
CA TRP A 59 -2.48 -11.14 -15.82
C TRP A 59 -3.93 -11.66 -15.74
N ARG A 60 -4.84 -11.12 -16.54
CA ARG A 60 -6.23 -11.60 -16.70
C ARG A 60 -6.33 -12.65 -17.82
N GLY A 61 -7.33 -13.53 -17.71
CA GLY A 61 -7.70 -14.49 -18.76
C GLY A 61 -9.16 -14.37 -19.19
N ASP A 62 -9.52 -15.15 -20.21
CA ASP A 62 -10.91 -15.30 -20.67
C ASP A 62 -11.81 -15.80 -19.54
N SER A 63 -12.99 -15.21 -19.38
CA SER A 63 -13.89 -15.50 -18.25
C SER A 63 -15.36 -15.39 -18.66
N ALA A 64 -16.27 -16.00 -17.89
CA ALA A 64 -17.73 -15.90 -18.08
C ALA A 64 -18.24 -16.18 -19.52
N LEU A 65 -17.59 -17.09 -20.25
CA LEU A 65 -17.87 -17.42 -21.67
C LEU A 65 -19.23 -18.13 -21.92
N ARG A 66 -20.14 -18.10 -20.96
CA ARG A 66 -21.48 -18.74 -21.00
C ARG A 66 -22.59 -17.85 -20.42
N ASP A 67 -22.29 -16.61 -20.05
CA ASP A 67 -23.29 -15.65 -19.55
C ASP A 67 -24.40 -15.44 -20.60
N GLY A 68 -25.67 -15.48 -20.18
CA GLY A 68 -26.84 -15.39 -21.07
C GLY A 68 -27.34 -16.71 -21.66
N SER A 69 -26.60 -17.82 -21.50
CA SER A 69 -26.98 -19.13 -22.06
C SER A 69 -28.26 -19.73 -21.46
N ASP A 70 -28.64 -19.33 -20.24
CA ASP A 70 -29.91 -19.65 -19.59
C ASP A 70 -31.11 -18.93 -20.20
N ALA A 71 -30.87 -17.78 -20.84
CA ALA A 71 -31.87 -16.94 -21.48
C ALA A 71 -31.83 -16.98 -23.03
N HIS A 72 -30.93 -17.77 -23.61
CA HIS A 72 -30.65 -17.84 -25.06
C HIS A 72 -30.21 -16.50 -25.69
N VAL A 73 -29.50 -15.66 -24.94
CA VAL A 73 -28.90 -14.38 -25.38
C VAL A 73 -27.38 -14.44 -25.15
N ASP A 74 -26.58 -13.72 -25.93
CA ASP A 74 -25.13 -13.59 -25.69
C ASP A 74 -24.85 -12.43 -24.71
N LEU A 75 -24.66 -12.75 -23.43
CA LEU A 75 -24.27 -11.77 -22.40
C LEU A 75 -22.78 -11.91 -22.02
N THR A 76 -21.96 -12.48 -22.91
CA THR A 76 -20.50 -12.40 -22.80
C THR A 76 -20.02 -10.96 -23.08
N GLY A 77 -18.80 -10.63 -22.65
CA GLY A 77 -18.32 -9.24 -22.68
C GLY A 77 -18.77 -8.42 -21.47
N GLY A 78 -18.69 -7.09 -21.57
CA GLY A 78 -19.03 -6.17 -20.49
C GLY A 78 -17.98 -6.12 -19.36
N TYR A 79 -18.35 -5.48 -18.26
CA TYR A 79 -17.49 -5.24 -17.10
C TYR A 79 -18.04 -5.89 -15.82
N TYR A 80 -17.15 -6.36 -14.96
CA TYR A 80 -17.49 -6.66 -13.57
C TYR A 80 -17.55 -5.37 -12.75
N ASP A 81 -18.46 -5.28 -11.78
CA ASP A 81 -18.77 -4.04 -11.06
C ASP A 81 -17.63 -3.56 -10.15
N ALA A 82 -17.11 -4.44 -9.29
CA ALA A 82 -16.07 -4.08 -8.33
C ALA A 82 -15.04 -5.21 -8.10
N GLY A 83 -14.89 -5.70 -6.87
CA GLY A 83 -14.01 -6.83 -6.53
C GLY A 83 -14.69 -8.20 -6.64
N ASP A 84 -15.98 -8.20 -6.94
CA ASP A 84 -16.83 -9.35 -7.26
C ASP A 84 -16.80 -9.68 -8.76
N ASN A 85 -17.52 -10.75 -9.15
CA ASN A 85 -17.69 -11.17 -10.54
C ASN A 85 -19.10 -10.83 -11.07
N MET A 86 -19.78 -9.83 -10.50
CA MET A 86 -21.14 -9.44 -10.87
C MET A 86 -21.15 -8.47 -12.05
N LYS A 87 -22.14 -8.61 -12.94
CA LYS A 87 -22.47 -7.59 -13.95
C LYS A 87 -23.74 -6.87 -13.51
N PHE A 88 -23.63 -5.65 -13.00
CA PHE A 88 -24.77 -4.78 -12.74
C PHE A 88 -24.93 -3.78 -13.88
N GLY A 89 -26.07 -3.83 -14.59
CA GLY A 89 -26.32 -3.02 -15.77
C GLY A 89 -26.48 -1.53 -15.47
N PHE A 90 -27.06 -1.18 -14.31
CA PHE A 90 -27.36 0.22 -13.98
C PHE A 90 -26.10 1.03 -13.68
N SER A 91 -25.20 0.53 -12.82
CA SER A 91 -23.88 1.13 -12.55
C SER A 91 -22.99 1.14 -13.79
N MET A 92 -23.05 0.09 -14.62
CA MET A 92 -22.32 0.01 -15.89
C MET A 92 -22.82 1.04 -16.91
N ALA A 93 -24.12 1.24 -17.03
CA ALA A 93 -24.71 2.24 -17.93
C ALA A 93 -24.27 3.66 -17.51
N PHE A 94 -24.42 4.04 -16.23
CA PHE A 94 -23.95 5.32 -15.72
C PHE A 94 -22.44 5.54 -15.97
N THR A 95 -21.63 4.52 -15.71
CA THR A 95 -20.18 4.56 -15.96
C THR A 95 -19.87 4.77 -17.45
N THR A 96 -20.66 4.15 -18.33
CA THR A 96 -20.55 4.29 -19.79
C THR A 96 -20.93 5.70 -20.24
N THR A 97 -22.01 6.27 -19.70
CA THR A 97 -22.42 7.66 -19.97
C THR A 97 -21.34 8.65 -19.54
N MET A 98 -20.74 8.44 -18.36
CA MET A 98 -19.66 9.31 -17.85
C MET A 98 -18.36 9.19 -18.67
N LEU A 99 -17.99 7.98 -19.13
CA LEU A 99 -16.86 7.80 -20.05
C LEU A 99 -17.12 8.47 -21.40
N ALA A 100 -18.31 8.29 -21.97
CA ALA A 100 -18.70 8.91 -23.24
C ALA A 100 -18.72 10.44 -23.14
N TRP A 101 -19.30 11.01 -22.08
CA TRP A 101 -19.30 12.45 -21.84
C TRP A 101 -17.87 12.98 -21.67
N SER A 102 -17.01 12.26 -20.94
CA SER A 102 -15.59 12.59 -20.82
C SER A 102 -14.88 12.61 -22.18
N SER A 103 -15.16 11.62 -23.04
CA SER A 103 -14.58 11.56 -24.39
C SER A 103 -15.02 12.73 -25.27
N VAL A 104 -16.31 13.11 -25.21
CA VAL A 104 -16.87 14.23 -25.98
C VAL A 104 -16.36 15.58 -25.50
N GLU A 105 -16.24 15.81 -24.18
CA GLU A 105 -15.78 17.10 -23.67
C GLU A 105 -14.26 17.26 -23.63
N MET A 106 -13.48 16.18 -23.51
CA MET A 106 -12.03 16.25 -23.29
C MET A 106 -11.22 15.61 -24.43
N GLU A 107 -11.81 15.51 -25.64
CA GLU A 107 -11.21 14.85 -26.81
C GLU A 107 -9.78 15.35 -27.12
N SER A 108 -9.56 16.67 -27.12
CA SER A 108 -8.27 17.31 -27.38
C SER A 108 -7.21 16.93 -26.33
N GLU A 109 -7.61 16.87 -25.07
CA GLU A 109 -6.80 16.53 -23.93
C GLU A 109 -6.43 15.03 -23.95
N LEU A 110 -7.41 14.16 -24.23
CA LEU A 110 -7.21 12.71 -24.40
C LEU A 110 -6.27 12.38 -25.57
N LYS A 111 -6.41 13.10 -26.69
CA LYS A 111 -5.49 12.99 -27.85
C LYS A 111 -4.08 13.48 -27.52
N THR A 112 -3.96 14.54 -26.72
CA THR A 112 -2.65 15.05 -26.24
C THR A 112 -1.89 13.99 -25.42
N TYR A 113 -2.61 13.22 -24.60
CA TYR A 113 -2.03 12.12 -23.82
C TYR A 113 -2.00 10.76 -24.55
N LYS A 114 -2.46 10.67 -25.81
CA LYS A 114 -2.53 9.43 -26.62
C LYS A 114 -3.41 8.32 -26.02
N GLU A 115 -4.39 8.68 -25.19
CA GLU A 115 -5.31 7.73 -24.54
C GLU A 115 -6.72 7.73 -25.14
N HIS A 116 -7.01 8.64 -26.08
CA HIS A 116 -8.31 8.74 -26.77
C HIS A 116 -8.82 7.41 -27.33
N ASP A 117 -7.96 6.66 -28.03
CA ASP A 117 -8.37 5.40 -28.67
C ASP A 117 -8.63 4.30 -27.63
N ASN A 118 -7.96 4.35 -26.47
CA ASN A 118 -8.22 3.46 -25.33
C ASN A 118 -9.53 3.82 -24.61
N VAL A 119 -9.89 5.11 -24.53
CA VAL A 119 -11.20 5.56 -24.05
C VAL A 119 -12.31 5.05 -24.99
N LEU A 120 -12.17 5.23 -26.31
CA LEU A 120 -13.11 4.69 -27.29
C LEU A 120 -13.21 3.15 -27.18
N ALA A 121 -12.10 2.44 -27.01
CA ALA A 121 -12.11 0.99 -26.81
C ALA A 121 -12.82 0.56 -25.50
N ALA A 122 -12.79 1.39 -24.44
CA ALA A 122 -13.53 1.14 -23.21
C ALA A 122 -15.04 1.39 -23.37
N ILE A 123 -15.42 2.52 -23.99
CA ILE A 123 -16.84 2.82 -24.30
C ILE A 123 -17.42 1.76 -25.23
N LYS A 124 -16.66 1.31 -26.25
CA LYS A 124 -17.09 0.24 -27.16
C LYS A 124 -17.33 -1.08 -26.43
N TRP A 125 -16.43 -1.46 -25.50
CA TRP A 125 -16.56 -2.69 -24.73
C TRP A 125 -17.85 -2.75 -23.89
N ALA A 126 -18.25 -1.64 -23.27
CA ALA A 126 -19.53 -1.56 -22.57
C ALA A 126 -20.71 -1.53 -23.54
N THR A 127 -20.64 -0.70 -24.60
CA THR A 127 -21.78 -0.53 -25.52
C THR A 127 -22.08 -1.75 -26.38
N ASP A 128 -21.08 -2.55 -26.76
CA ASP A 128 -21.31 -3.85 -27.43
C ASP A 128 -22.08 -4.82 -26.51
N TYR A 129 -21.77 -4.85 -25.21
CA TYR A 129 -22.52 -5.62 -24.21
C TYR A 129 -23.95 -5.07 -24.02
N LEU A 130 -24.11 -3.75 -23.89
CA LEU A 130 -25.44 -3.13 -23.71
C LEU A 130 -26.35 -3.32 -24.94
N ILE A 131 -25.79 -3.33 -26.15
CA ILE A 131 -26.48 -3.71 -27.39
C ILE A 131 -27.01 -5.16 -27.29
N ASN A 132 -26.17 -6.11 -26.87
CA ASN A 132 -26.59 -7.51 -26.74
C ASN A 132 -27.61 -7.71 -25.60
N ALA A 133 -27.49 -6.92 -24.54
CA ALA A 133 -28.44 -6.89 -23.42
C ALA A 133 -29.80 -6.28 -23.80
N HIS A 134 -29.91 -5.57 -24.93
CA HIS A 134 -31.16 -5.01 -25.48
C HIS A 134 -31.55 -5.68 -26.81
N PRO A 135 -31.99 -6.95 -26.79
CA PRO A 135 -32.30 -7.71 -28.00
C PRO A 135 -33.62 -7.32 -28.67
N GLU A 136 -34.56 -6.73 -27.93
CA GLU A 136 -35.89 -6.34 -28.39
C GLU A 136 -36.30 -4.99 -27.75
N PRO A 137 -37.11 -4.14 -28.42
CA PRO A 137 -37.37 -2.76 -27.97
C PRO A 137 -37.82 -2.62 -26.50
N ASN A 138 -38.60 -3.58 -25.98
CA ASN A 138 -39.12 -3.59 -24.61
C ASN A 138 -38.49 -4.68 -23.71
N VAL A 139 -37.24 -5.09 -23.96
CA VAL A 139 -36.55 -6.12 -23.17
C VAL A 139 -35.10 -5.72 -22.92
N LEU A 140 -34.70 -5.51 -21.66
CA LEU A 140 -33.32 -5.15 -21.29
C LEU A 140 -32.79 -6.04 -20.16
N TYR A 141 -31.68 -6.74 -20.40
CA TYR A 141 -30.98 -7.55 -19.40
C TYR A 141 -30.13 -6.66 -18.48
N GLY A 142 -30.57 -6.55 -17.22
CA GLY A 142 -30.03 -5.63 -16.23
C GLY A 142 -29.00 -6.22 -15.27
N GLN A 143 -28.89 -7.55 -15.18
CA GLN A 143 -27.93 -8.19 -14.29
C GLN A 143 -27.53 -9.60 -14.77
N VAL A 144 -26.26 -9.98 -14.57
CA VAL A 144 -25.80 -11.38 -14.66
C VAL A 144 -24.99 -11.75 -13.42
N GLY A 145 -25.30 -12.91 -12.84
CA GLY A 145 -24.78 -13.36 -11.54
C GLY A 145 -25.83 -13.24 -10.43
N ASP A 146 -25.77 -14.08 -9.40
CA ASP A 146 -26.51 -13.89 -8.15
C ASP A 146 -25.61 -13.23 -7.10
N GLY A 147 -25.96 -12.02 -6.65
CA GLY A 147 -25.09 -11.18 -5.83
C GLY A 147 -24.73 -11.80 -4.48
N ASN A 148 -25.66 -12.53 -3.87
CA ASN A 148 -25.44 -13.15 -2.56
C ASN A 148 -24.45 -14.32 -2.62
N SER A 149 -24.58 -15.20 -3.61
CA SER A 149 -23.67 -16.33 -3.80
C SER A 149 -22.28 -15.89 -4.27
N ASP A 150 -22.21 -14.83 -5.10
CA ASP A 150 -20.92 -14.27 -5.52
C ASP A 150 -20.18 -13.59 -4.37
N HIS A 151 -20.87 -12.74 -3.59
CA HIS A 151 -20.28 -12.10 -2.40
C HIS A 151 -19.92 -13.10 -1.27
N ALA A 152 -20.45 -14.32 -1.31
CA ALA A 152 -20.07 -15.41 -0.42
C ALA A 152 -18.84 -16.20 -0.89
N CYS A 153 -18.33 -15.98 -2.11
CA CYS A 153 -17.33 -16.82 -2.75
C CYS A 153 -16.17 -16.03 -3.40
N TRP A 154 -14.99 -16.05 -2.78
CA TRP A 154 -13.83 -15.29 -3.28
C TRP A 154 -12.98 -16.13 -4.25
N MET A 155 -13.20 -15.94 -5.56
CA MET A 155 -12.53 -16.68 -6.64
C MET A 155 -12.08 -15.75 -7.77
N ARG A 156 -11.10 -16.18 -8.58
CA ARG A 156 -10.71 -15.47 -9.81
C ARG A 156 -11.83 -15.57 -10.86
N PRO A 157 -12.02 -14.56 -11.73
CA PRO A 157 -13.03 -14.61 -12.79
C PRO A 157 -12.91 -15.83 -13.72
N GLU A 158 -11.69 -16.35 -13.90
CA GLU A 158 -11.42 -17.50 -14.76
C GLU A 158 -11.84 -18.85 -14.13
N ASP A 159 -12.07 -18.90 -12.80
CA ASP A 159 -12.48 -20.09 -12.03
C ASP A 159 -13.93 -20.01 -11.50
N MET A 160 -14.73 -19.05 -11.96
CA MET A 160 -16.06 -18.79 -11.39
C MET A 160 -16.98 -20.03 -11.44
N THR A 161 -17.38 -20.50 -10.27
CA THR A 161 -18.33 -21.62 -10.08
C THR A 161 -19.64 -21.19 -9.42
N THR A 162 -19.81 -19.89 -9.13
CA THR A 162 -21.04 -19.30 -8.60
C THR A 162 -22.16 -19.32 -9.66
N PRO A 163 -23.44 -19.41 -9.26
CA PRO A 163 -24.57 -19.31 -10.19
C PRO A 163 -24.55 -18.00 -11.00
N ARG A 164 -24.74 -18.10 -12.31
CA ARG A 164 -24.77 -16.95 -13.24
C ARG A 164 -26.10 -16.81 -14.00
N PRO A 165 -27.23 -16.65 -13.29
CA PRO A 165 -28.52 -16.38 -13.93
C PRO A 165 -28.53 -15.00 -14.59
N SER A 166 -29.35 -14.87 -15.64
CA SER A 166 -29.55 -13.64 -16.40
C SER A 166 -30.89 -12.99 -16.06
N TYR A 167 -30.86 -11.79 -15.47
CA TYR A 167 -32.06 -11.05 -15.08
C TYR A 167 -32.34 -9.88 -16.03
N ARG A 168 -33.62 -9.56 -16.24
CA ARG A 168 -34.08 -8.54 -17.17
C ARG A 168 -35.27 -7.74 -16.64
N ILE A 169 -35.53 -6.62 -17.29
CA ILE A 169 -36.79 -5.88 -17.25
C ILE A 169 -37.52 -6.05 -18.59
N ASP A 170 -38.84 -6.05 -18.54
CA ASP A 170 -39.71 -6.09 -19.72
C ASP A 170 -41.05 -5.38 -19.46
N ALA A 171 -41.96 -5.36 -20.44
CA ALA A 171 -43.26 -4.69 -20.33
C ALA A 171 -44.16 -5.21 -19.19
N GLN A 172 -43.89 -6.40 -18.63
CA GLN A 172 -44.59 -6.94 -17.46
C GLN A 172 -43.80 -6.71 -16.15
N HIS A 173 -42.49 -6.52 -16.26
CA HIS A 173 -41.56 -6.30 -15.14
C HIS A 173 -40.75 -5.02 -15.40
N PRO A 174 -41.34 -3.82 -15.19
CA PRO A 174 -40.76 -2.53 -15.61
C PRO A 174 -39.49 -2.12 -14.84
N GLY A 175 -38.75 -1.16 -15.41
CA GLY A 175 -37.54 -0.56 -14.83
C GLY A 175 -37.08 0.64 -15.67
N ALA A 176 -37.83 1.73 -15.59
CA ALA A 176 -37.64 2.92 -16.42
C ALA A 176 -36.34 3.69 -16.08
N ASP A 177 -35.85 3.53 -14.86
CA ASP A 177 -34.52 3.95 -14.40
C ASP A 177 -33.41 3.25 -15.18
N LEU A 178 -33.34 1.92 -15.12
CA LEU A 178 -32.33 1.14 -15.82
C LEU A 178 -32.40 1.35 -17.34
N ALA A 179 -33.60 1.38 -17.92
CA ALA A 179 -33.80 1.63 -19.35
C ALA A 179 -33.38 3.07 -19.74
N GLY A 180 -33.73 4.07 -18.91
CA GLY A 180 -33.37 5.47 -19.12
C GLY A 180 -31.86 5.72 -19.06
N GLU A 181 -31.15 5.23 -18.04
CA GLU A 181 -29.68 5.39 -17.99
C GLU A 181 -29.00 4.63 -19.14
N THR A 182 -29.53 3.47 -19.56
CA THR A 182 -28.98 2.74 -20.71
C THR A 182 -29.22 3.52 -22.02
N ALA A 183 -30.38 4.18 -22.18
CA ALA A 183 -30.63 5.10 -23.29
C ALA A 183 -29.67 6.30 -23.27
N ALA A 184 -29.44 6.90 -22.10
CA ALA A 184 -28.47 7.99 -21.92
C ALA A 184 -27.04 7.55 -22.30
N ALA A 185 -26.61 6.36 -21.86
CA ALA A 185 -25.31 5.79 -22.17
C ALA A 185 -25.10 5.60 -23.68
N MET A 186 -26.09 5.04 -24.37
CA MET A 186 -26.03 4.82 -25.82
C MET A 186 -26.08 6.15 -26.60
N ALA A 187 -26.94 7.10 -26.20
CA ALA A 187 -27.01 8.42 -26.82
C ALA A 187 -25.71 9.22 -26.63
N ALA A 188 -25.13 9.25 -25.43
CA ALA A 188 -23.84 9.87 -25.16
C ALA A 188 -22.69 9.20 -25.95
N ALA A 189 -22.66 7.87 -25.99
CA ALA A 189 -21.65 7.11 -26.74
C ALA A 189 -21.76 7.34 -28.25
N SER A 190 -22.96 7.52 -28.80
CA SER A 190 -23.16 7.81 -30.22
C SER A 190 -22.40 9.07 -30.67
N LEU A 191 -22.35 10.11 -29.82
CA LEU A 191 -21.59 11.34 -30.06
C LEU A 191 -20.07 11.09 -30.04
N ALA A 192 -19.59 10.24 -29.11
CA ALA A 192 -18.18 9.87 -29.05
C ALA A 192 -17.71 9.11 -30.31
N PHE A 193 -18.60 8.35 -30.96
CA PHE A 193 -18.30 7.63 -32.21
C PHE A 193 -18.68 8.37 -33.49
N ALA A 194 -19.43 9.48 -33.45
CA ALA A 194 -20.02 10.11 -34.64
C ALA A 194 -19.01 10.47 -35.76
N GLN A 195 -17.77 10.83 -35.40
CA GLN A 195 -16.71 11.17 -36.34
C GLN A 195 -15.83 9.97 -36.77
N TYR A 196 -15.96 8.82 -36.11
CA TYR A 196 -15.06 7.67 -36.24
C TYR A 196 -15.75 6.43 -36.81
N ASP A 197 -17.01 6.19 -36.41
CA ASP A 197 -17.88 5.14 -36.92
C ASP A 197 -19.34 5.61 -36.89
N ALA A 198 -19.76 6.26 -37.99
CA ALA A 198 -21.12 6.78 -38.15
C ALA A 198 -22.18 5.66 -38.18
N ALA A 199 -21.82 4.44 -38.60
CA ALA A 199 -22.76 3.31 -38.65
C ALA A 199 -23.01 2.75 -37.23
N TYR A 200 -21.95 2.61 -36.43
CA TYR A 200 -22.07 2.25 -35.02
C TYR A 200 -22.77 3.34 -34.21
N SER A 201 -22.45 4.62 -34.46
CA SER A 201 -23.15 5.77 -33.88
C SER A 201 -24.67 5.72 -34.15
N ALA A 202 -25.08 5.51 -35.41
CA ALA A 202 -26.50 5.36 -35.77
C ALA A 202 -27.16 4.13 -35.11
N LYS A 203 -26.44 3.01 -34.97
CA LYS A 203 -26.93 1.83 -34.24
C LYS A 203 -27.22 2.16 -32.76
N LEU A 204 -26.30 2.87 -32.09
CA LEU A 204 -26.47 3.29 -30.70
C LEU A 204 -27.67 4.24 -30.53
N ILE A 205 -27.88 5.18 -31.46
CA ILE A 205 -29.09 6.02 -31.46
C ILE A 205 -30.36 5.18 -31.57
N GLY A 206 -30.40 4.16 -32.43
CA GLY A 206 -31.56 3.26 -32.56
C GLY A 206 -31.97 2.64 -31.22
N HIS A 207 -31.05 1.93 -30.58
CA HIS A 207 -31.29 1.32 -29.26
C HIS A 207 -31.63 2.37 -28.18
N ALA A 208 -31.00 3.55 -28.21
CA ALA A 208 -31.29 4.63 -27.26
C ALA A 208 -32.73 5.17 -27.39
N LYS A 209 -33.23 5.32 -28.62
CA LYS A 209 -34.62 5.76 -28.87
C LYS A 209 -35.63 4.71 -28.38
N ASP A 210 -35.40 3.45 -28.70
CA ASP A 210 -36.26 2.33 -28.27
C ASP A 210 -36.32 2.23 -26.73
N LEU A 211 -35.17 2.27 -26.06
CA LEU A 211 -35.11 2.22 -24.58
C LEU A 211 -35.76 3.41 -23.89
N PHE A 212 -35.68 4.62 -24.47
CA PHE A 212 -36.34 5.81 -23.95
C PHE A 212 -37.87 5.71 -24.04
N GLU A 213 -38.40 5.22 -25.18
CA GLU A 213 -39.85 5.00 -25.31
C GLU A 213 -40.33 3.83 -24.45
N PHE A 214 -39.53 2.77 -24.29
CA PHE A 214 -39.80 1.69 -23.33
C PHE A 214 -39.90 2.22 -21.88
N ALA A 215 -38.92 3.03 -21.45
CA ALA A 215 -38.90 3.64 -20.12
C ALA A 215 -40.11 4.56 -19.87
N LYS A 216 -40.52 5.35 -20.87
CA LYS A 216 -41.73 6.19 -20.79
C LYS A 216 -43.03 5.39 -20.74
N ALA A 217 -43.14 4.34 -21.54
CA ALA A 217 -44.36 3.54 -21.64
C ALA A 217 -44.58 2.64 -20.41
N TYR A 218 -43.51 2.21 -19.75
CA TYR A 218 -43.54 1.26 -18.64
C TYR A 218 -42.78 1.78 -17.40
N PRO A 219 -43.32 2.81 -16.71
CA PRO A 219 -42.69 3.39 -15.53
C PRO A 219 -42.59 2.37 -14.38
N GLY A 220 -41.46 2.40 -13.68
CA GLY A 220 -41.17 1.52 -12.54
C GLY A 220 -39.69 1.58 -12.16
N LEU A 221 -39.37 1.13 -10.94
CA LEU A 221 -37.99 1.03 -10.46
C LEU A 221 -37.45 -0.38 -10.70
N TYR A 222 -36.29 -0.53 -11.36
CA TYR A 222 -35.80 -1.82 -11.84
C TYR A 222 -35.60 -2.84 -10.72
N GLN A 223 -35.27 -2.42 -9.48
CA GLN A 223 -35.13 -3.35 -8.35
C GLN A 223 -36.45 -4.00 -7.92
N SER A 224 -37.60 -3.53 -8.41
CA SER A 224 -38.90 -4.20 -8.23
C SER A 224 -39.01 -5.46 -9.08
N SER A 225 -38.30 -5.48 -10.21
CA SER A 225 -38.32 -6.50 -11.25
C SER A 225 -37.09 -7.41 -11.13
N ILE A 226 -35.91 -6.82 -10.92
CA ILE A 226 -34.65 -7.50 -10.62
C ILE A 226 -34.38 -7.35 -9.11
N THR A 227 -35.14 -8.09 -8.30
CA THR A 227 -35.09 -7.99 -6.83
C THR A 227 -33.73 -8.31 -6.23
N ASN A 228 -32.88 -9.07 -6.94
CA ASN A 228 -31.50 -9.33 -6.54
C ASN A 228 -30.66 -8.05 -6.48
N ALA A 229 -30.84 -7.12 -7.43
CA ALA A 229 -30.09 -5.87 -7.51
C ALA A 229 -30.43 -4.90 -6.36
N GLY A 230 -31.65 -4.96 -5.82
CA GLY A 230 -32.13 -4.06 -4.76
C GLY A 230 -31.36 -4.15 -3.44
N GLY A 231 -30.60 -5.22 -3.22
CA GLY A 231 -29.67 -5.34 -2.08
C GLY A 231 -28.35 -4.59 -2.25
N PHE A 232 -28.04 -4.13 -3.47
CA PHE A 232 -26.73 -3.58 -3.85
C PHE A 232 -26.85 -2.15 -4.41
N TYR A 233 -27.68 -1.95 -5.44
CA TYR A 233 -27.87 -0.67 -6.14
C TYR A 233 -29.36 -0.28 -6.28
N PRO A 234 -30.12 -0.12 -5.17
CA PRO A 234 -31.52 0.28 -5.24
C PRO A 234 -31.66 1.72 -5.78
N SER A 235 -32.48 1.91 -6.81
CA SER A 235 -32.78 3.25 -7.36
C SER A 235 -33.77 4.03 -6.48
N SER A 236 -33.56 5.34 -6.37
CA SER A 236 -34.43 6.29 -5.67
C SER A 236 -35.57 6.86 -6.53
N GLY A 237 -35.45 6.80 -7.86
CA GLY A 237 -36.37 7.37 -8.84
C GLY A 237 -36.19 6.76 -10.23
N TYR A 238 -36.93 7.28 -11.21
CA TYR A 238 -36.68 7.03 -12.64
C TYR A 238 -36.82 8.30 -13.50
N GLN A 239 -37.32 9.38 -12.90
CA GLN A 239 -37.60 10.62 -13.61
C GLN A 239 -36.31 11.33 -14.01
N ASP A 240 -35.24 11.23 -13.20
CA ASP A 240 -33.94 11.78 -13.57
C ASP A 240 -33.28 11.01 -14.71
N GLU A 241 -33.37 9.69 -14.77
CA GLU A 241 -32.88 8.92 -15.91
C GLU A 241 -33.63 9.24 -17.20
N LEU A 242 -34.96 9.40 -17.14
CA LEU A 242 -35.73 9.86 -18.30
C LEU A 242 -35.32 11.28 -18.73
N PHE A 243 -35.16 12.19 -17.77
CA PHE A 243 -34.76 13.58 -18.03
C PHE A 243 -33.32 13.65 -18.58
N TRP A 244 -32.44 12.76 -18.12
CA TRP A 244 -31.06 12.61 -18.56
C TRP A 244 -30.95 12.00 -19.96
N ALA A 245 -31.72 10.94 -20.24
CA ALA A 245 -31.83 10.32 -21.55
C ALA A 245 -32.35 11.30 -22.60
N ALA A 246 -33.40 12.07 -22.29
CA ALA A 246 -33.94 13.09 -23.18
C ALA A 246 -32.90 14.19 -23.48
N ALA A 247 -32.15 14.66 -22.47
CA ALA A 247 -31.10 15.67 -22.68
C ALA A 247 -29.97 15.15 -23.60
N TRP A 248 -29.57 13.88 -23.46
CA TRP A 248 -28.60 13.25 -24.36
C TRP A 248 -29.15 12.98 -25.75
N LEU A 249 -30.37 12.46 -25.87
CA LEU A 249 -31.02 12.20 -27.15
C LEU A 249 -31.23 13.49 -27.94
N HIS A 250 -31.67 14.58 -27.30
CA HIS A 250 -31.71 15.89 -27.94
C HIS A 250 -30.32 16.31 -28.43
N ARG A 251 -29.30 16.28 -27.55
CA ARG A 251 -27.92 16.68 -27.91
C ARG A 251 -27.32 15.83 -29.03
N ALA A 252 -27.69 14.55 -29.13
CA ALA A 252 -27.14 13.63 -30.12
C ALA A 252 -27.89 13.63 -31.47
N THR A 253 -29.13 14.13 -31.52
CA THR A 253 -29.99 14.04 -32.72
C THR A 253 -30.57 15.37 -33.21
N ASP A 254 -30.51 16.43 -32.41
CA ASP A 254 -31.23 17.70 -32.58
C ASP A 254 -32.76 17.53 -32.74
N ASP A 255 -33.31 16.38 -32.35
CA ASP A 255 -34.73 16.08 -32.43
C ASP A 255 -35.49 16.84 -31.33
N GLN A 256 -36.37 17.75 -31.76
CA GLN A 256 -37.15 18.65 -30.90
C GLN A 256 -38.07 17.88 -29.94
N THR A 257 -38.47 16.64 -30.26
CA THR A 257 -39.33 15.80 -29.41
C THR A 257 -38.77 15.63 -27.99
N TYR A 258 -37.45 15.46 -27.87
CA TYR A 258 -36.78 15.30 -26.58
C TYR A 258 -36.64 16.63 -25.83
N LEU A 259 -36.48 17.74 -26.56
CA LEU A 259 -36.49 19.07 -25.97
C LEU A 259 -37.88 19.44 -25.45
N ASP A 260 -38.93 19.12 -26.19
CA ASP A 260 -40.32 19.35 -25.78
C ASP A 260 -40.65 18.54 -24.52
N TYR A 261 -40.26 17.27 -24.45
CA TYR A 261 -40.39 16.45 -23.23
C TYR A 261 -39.72 17.11 -22.00
N LEU A 262 -38.50 17.62 -22.14
CA LEU A 262 -37.80 18.34 -21.05
C LEU A 262 -38.52 19.63 -20.63
N MET A 263 -39.21 20.29 -21.57
CA MET A 263 -39.99 21.50 -21.28
C MET A 263 -41.34 21.18 -20.66
N GLU A 264 -41.99 20.07 -21.02
CA GLU A 264 -43.21 19.56 -20.38
C GLU A 264 -42.91 19.14 -18.93
N GLU A 265 -41.87 18.32 -18.74
CA GLU A 265 -41.37 17.84 -17.44
C GLU A 265 -40.52 18.86 -16.65
N TYR A 266 -40.56 20.15 -17.01
CA TYR A 266 -39.75 21.20 -16.35
C TYR A 266 -39.94 21.29 -14.82
N GLY A 267 -41.12 20.92 -14.31
CA GLY A 267 -41.41 20.90 -12.87
C GLY A 267 -40.66 19.79 -12.10
N THR A 268 -39.99 18.89 -12.81
CA THR A 268 -39.34 17.69 -12.29
C THR A 268 -37.85 17.98 -12.02
N GLY A 269 -37.32 17.51 -10.89
CA GLY A 269 -35.92 17.70 -10.49
C GLY A 269 -35.65 18.97 -9.67
N GLY A 270 -35.86 20.16 -10.23
CA GLY A 270 -35.58 21.43 -9.54
C GLY A 270 -34.11 21.60 -9.10
N GLN A 271 -33.86 22.41 -8.07
CA GLN A 271 -32.50 22.60 -7.54
C GLN A 271 -31.97 21.34 -6.84
N ARG A 272 -30.75 20.91 -7.19
CA ARG A 272 -30.08 19.73 -6.61
C ARG A 272 -28.73 20.05 -5.99
N THR A 273 -28.25 19.11 -5.16
CA THR A 273 -27.01 19.23 -4.36
C THR A 273 -26.04 18.06 -4.55
N ILE A 274 -26.41 17.04 -5.34
CA ILE A 274 -25.62 15.82 -5.62
C ILE A 274 -25.78 15.48 -7.11
N PHE A 275 -24.74 14.89 -7.71
CA PHE A 275 -24.79 14.22 -9.02
C PHE A 275 -24.16 12.84 -8.87
N ALA A 276 -24.88 11.76 -9.21
CA ALA A 276 -24.47 10.39 -8.91
C ALA A 276 -25.12 9.36 -9.85
N TRP A 277 -24.75 8.08 -9.69
CA TRP A 277 -25.42 6.96 -10.36
C TRP A 277 -26.90 6.79 -9.99
N ASP A 278 -27.41 7.51 -8.98
CA ASP A 278 -28.79 7.50 -8.46
C ASP A 278 -29.48 8.90 -8.48
N ASP A 279 -28.81 9.96 -8.96
CA ASP A 279 -29.48 11.25 -9.27
C ASP A 279 -28.77 11.93 -10.46
N LYS A 280 -29.46 12.01 -11.61
CA LYS A 280 -28.93 12.60 -12.86
C LYS A 280 -29.37 14.03 -13.15
N PHE A 281 -30.25 14.64 -12.36
CA PHE A 281 -30.85 15.93 -12.71
C PHE A 281 -29.80 17.03 -12.93
N VAL A 282 -28.74 17.07 -12.10
CA VAL A 282 -27.62 18.01 -12.28
C VAL A 282 -26.95 17.84 -13.64
N GLY A 283 -26.71 16.59 -14.08
CA GLY A 283 -26.11 16.30 -15.38
C GLY A 283 -26.97 16.82 -16.52
N ALA A 284 -28.27 16.52 -16.49
CA ALA A 284 -29.22 16.98 -17.51
C ALA A 284 -29.35 18.51 -17.52
N GLN A 285 -29.45 19.15 -16.35
CA GLN A 285 -29.48 20.61 -16.21
C GLN A 285 -28.21 21.26 -16.78
N VAL A 286 -27.04 20.65 -16.60
CA VAL A 286 -25.77 21.11 -17.17
C VAL A 286 -25.75 21.00 -18.71
N LEU A 287 -26.37 19.98 -19.29
CA LEU A 287 -26.56 19.88 -20.75
C LEU A 287 -27.55 20.94 -21.26
N MET A 288 -28.63 21.21 -20.54
CA MET A 288 -29.59 22.27 -20.90
C MET A 288 -29.00 23.67 -20.73
N ALA A 289 -28.16 23.88 -19.71
CA ALA A 289 -27.41 25.11 -19.50
C ALA A 289 -26.41 25.39 -20.63
N LYS A 290 -25.77 24.35 -21.19
CA LYS A 290 -24.96 24.44 -22.42
C LYS A 290 -25.79 24.97 -23.59
N LEU A 291 -26.97 24.39 -23.84
CA LEU A 291 -27.87 24.85 -24.91
C LEU A 291 -28.34 26.30 -24.70
N ALA A 292 -28.60 26.70 -23.45
CA ALA A 292 -28.95 28.07 -23.10
C ALA A 292 -27.83 29.08 -23.44
N LEU A 293 -26.58 28.71 -23.11
CA LEU A 293 -25.38 29.51 -23.44
C LEU A 293 -25.14 29.58 -24.95
N GLU A 294 -25.32 28.49 -25.68
CA GLU A 294 -25.16 28.43 -27.14
C GLU A 294 -26.22 29.24 -27.89
N ARG A 295 -27.44 29.35 -27.33
CA ARG A 295 -28.50 30.26 -27.81
C ARG A 295 -28.34 31.71 -27.32
N GLY A 296 -27.20 32.07 -26.72
CA GLY A 296 -26.85 33.44 -26.35
C GLY A 296 -27.68 34.01 -25.19
N GLY A 297 -28.28 33.18 -24.35
CA GLY A 297 -29.09 33.60 -23.19
C GLY A 297 -30.44 34.24 -23.52
N ASN A 298 -30.78 34.41 -24.80
CA ASN A 298 -32.07 34.96 -25.24
C ASN A 298 -33.09 33.82 -25.43
N THR A 299 -33.27 33.02 -24.38
CA THR A 299 -34.05 31.79 -24.37
C THR A 299 -35.28 31.92 -23.47
N GLY A 300 -36.37 31.21 -23.79
CA GLY A 300 -37.58 31.20 -22.96
C GLY A 300 -37.31 30.72 -21.53
N ASP A 301 -38.09 31.26 -20.59
CA ASP A 301 -37.87 31.23 -19.13
C ASP A 301 -37.38 29.87 -18.59
N LYS A 302 -38.04 28.76 -19.00
CA LYS A 302 -37.69 27.39 -18.58
C LYS A 302 -36.24 26.99 -18.88
N LEU A 303 -35.69 27.38 -20.04
CA LEU A 303 -34.32 27.03 -20.44
C LEU A 303 -33.29 27.87 -19.68
N GLN A 304 -33.62 29.13 -19.39
CA GLN A 304 -32.83 29.96 -18.49
C GLN A 304 -32.87 29.42 -17.05
N ASP A 305 -33.99 28.85 -16.62
CA ASP A 305 -34.11 28.24 -15.29
C ASP A 305 -33.31 26.94 -15.15
N PHE A 306 -33.20 26.09 -16.17
CA PHE A 306 -32.26 24.95 -16.10
C PHE A 306 -30.81 25.42 -15.94
N LYS A 307 -30.42 26.51 -16.60
CA LYS A 307 -29.14 27.18 -16.35
C LYS A 307 -29.03 27.65 -14.91
N ASN A 308 -30.06 28.28 -14.35
CA ASN A 308 -30.10 28.71 -12.95
C ASN A 308 -29.96 27.53 -11.96
N MET A 309 -30.55 26.36 -12.27
CA MET A 309 -30.44 25.13 -11.45
C MET A 309 -29.05 24.49 -11.52
N ALA A 310 -28.46 24.39 -12.71
CA ALA A 310 -27.08 23.93 -12.88
C ALA A 310 -26.09 24.86 -12.15
N GLU A 311 -26.27 26.16 -12.30
CA GLU A 311 -25.42 27.17 -11.65
C GLU A 311 -25.61 27.19 -10.13
N TYR A 312 -26.80 26.89 -9.60
CA TYR A 312 -27.01 26.67 -8.16
C TYR A 312 -26.10 25.55 -7.62
N PHE A 313 -26.08 24.38 -8.26
CA PHE A 313 -25.21 23.27 -7.86
C PHE A 313 -23.71 23.66 -7.94
N ILE A 314 -23.32 24.30 -9.04
CA ILE A 314 -21.93 24.73 -9.27
C ILE A 314 -21.48 25.76 -8.24
N CYS A 315 -22.29 26.79 -7.97
CA CYS A 315 -22.02 27.80 -6.95
C CYS A 315 -21.86 27.18 -5.56
N ASN A 316 -22.72 26.22 -5.20
CA ASN A 316 -22.61 25.49 -3.93
C ASN A 316 -21.32 24.64 -3.85
N CYS A 317 -20.85 24.06 -4.95
CA CYS A 317 -19.58 23.33 -5.00
C CYS A 317 -18.38 24.26 -4.83
N VAL A 318 -18.35 25.42 -5.52
CA VAL A 318 -17.23 26.38 -5.42
C VAL A 318 -17.27 27.26 -4.15
N GLN A 319 -18.13 26.94 -3.19
CA GLN A 319 -18.27 27.61 -1.89
C GLN A 319 -18.83 29.04 -1.96
N MET A 320 -19.59 29.37 -3.00
CA MET A 320 -20.12 30.73 -3.26
C MET A 320 -21.64 30.76 -3.47
N GLY A 321 -22.32 29.63 -3.27
CA GLY A 321 -23.76 29.46 -3.32
C GLY A 321 -24.45 29.73 -1.98
N SER A 322 -25.77 29.60 -1.96
CA SER A 322 -26.58 29.78 -0.74
C SER A 322 -26.65 28.53 0.14
N ASN A 323 -26.20 27.38 -0.36
CA ASN A 323 -26.22 26.09 0.33
C ASN A 323 -24.96 25.29 0.00
N ASN A 324 -23.81 25.86 0.35
CA ASN A 324 -22.50 25.31 0.00
C ASN A 324 -22.32 23.84 0.45
N VAL A 325 -21.76 23.04 -0.45
CA VAL A 325 -21.39 21.64 -0.17
C VAL A 325 -20.36 21.64 0.96
N LYS A 326 -20.49 20.73 1.93
CA LYS A 326 -19.52 20.63 3.03
C LYS A 326 -18.13 20.31 2.48
N VAL A 327 -17.09 20.76 3.17
CA VAL A 327 -15.70 20.40 2.86
C VAL A 327 -15.07 19.67 4.03
N THR A 328 -14.17 18.73 3.74
CA THR A 328 -13.28 18.14 4.75
C THR A 328 -12.29 19.22 5.25
N PRO A 329 -11.57 18.99 6.37
CA PRO A 329 -10.52 19.91 6.81
C PRO A 329 -9.44 20.17 5.74
N GLY A 330 -9.17 19.22 4.85
CA GLY A 330 -8.27 19.39 3.71
C GLY A 330 -8.87 20.14 2.51
N GLY A 331 -10.14 20.55 2.54
CA GLY A 331 -10.80 21.28 1.45
C GLY A 331 -11.45 20.41 0.37
N LEU A 332 -11.50 19.09 0.55
CA LEU A 332 -12.18 18.15 -0.35
C LEU A 332 -13.71 18.25 -0.17
N LEU A 333 -14.48 18.30 -1.25
CA LEU A 333 -15.94 18.28 -1.19
C LEU A 333 -16.47 16.99 -0.55
N TRP A 334 -17.38 17.14 0.40
CA TRP A 334 -17.95 16.07 1.20
C TRP A 334 -19.48 16.10 1.10
N PHE A 335 -20.05 15.05 0.51
CA PHE A 335 -21.47 14.89 0.26
C PHE A 335 -22.09 13.86 1.20
N LEU A 336 -21.52 12.65 1.25
CA LEU A 336 -22.08 11.50 1.99
C LEU A 336 -20.99 10.65 2.67
N PRO A 337 -21.29 9.98 3.78
CA PRO A 337 -20.30 9.25 4.58
C PRO A 337 -19.81 7.94 3.93
N TRP A 338 -20.60 7.33 3.04
CA TRP A 338 -20.22 6.10 2.33
C TRP A 338 -19.73 6.43 0.92
N ASN A 339 -18.52 5.97 0.58
CA ASN A 339 -17.86 6.18 -0.70
C ASN A 339 -17.97 7.63 -1.24
N ASN A 340 -17.53 8.61 -0.44
CA ASN A 340 -17.66 10.04 -0.76
C ASN A 340 -17.01 10.43 -2.11
N LEU A 341 -15.91 9.76 -2.49
CA LEU A 341 -15.11 10.12 -3.65
C LEU A 341 -15.86 10.01 -4.98
N GLN A 342 -16.91 9.19 -5.08
CA GLN A 342 -17.76 9.15 -6.28
C GLN A 342 -18.40 10.52 -6.54
N TYR A 343 -18.99 11.13 -5.51
CA TYR A 343 -19.67 12.43 -5.58
C TYR A 343 -18.68 13.58 -5.77
N THR A 344 -17.52 13.52 -5.12
CA THR A 344 -16.45 14.50 -5.35
C THR A 344 -15.94 14.45 -6.80
N THR A 345 -15.84 13.26 -7.39
CA THR A 345 -15.37 13.08 -8.77
C THR A 345 -16.39 13.57 -9.78
N THR A 346 -17.67 13.21 -9.62
CA THR A 346 -18.76 13.69 -10.49
C THR A 346 -18.96 15.21 -10.39
N ALA A 347 -18.88 15.79 -9.19
CA ALA A 347 -18.93 17.24 -9.02
C ALA A 347 -17.72 17.94 -9.68
N SER A 348 -16.50 17.41 -9.50
CA SER A 348 -15.28 17.96 -10.14
C SER A 348 -15.34 17.88 -11.66
N PHE A 349 -15.93 16.81 -12.20
CA PHE A 349 -16.20 16.65 -13.63
C PHE A 349 -17.18 17.74 -14.12
N VAL A 350 -18.31 17.96 -13.43
CA VAL A 350 -19.28 19.01 -13.77
C VAL A 350 -18.64 20.40 -13.79
N LEU A 351 -17.79 20.73 -12.80
CA LEU A 351 -17.05 21.99 -12.76
C LEU A 351 -16.12 22.15 -13.99
N ALA A 352 -15.42 21.08 -14.39
CA ALA A 352 -14.53 21.08 -15.55
C ALA A 352 -15.28 21.19 -16.88
N ALA A 353 -16.39 20.46 -17.05
CA ALA A 353 -17.23 20.54 -18.24
C ALA A 353 -17.89 21.92 -18.38
N TYR A 354 -18.48 22.45 -17.30
CA TYR A 354 -19.14 23.77 -17.34
C TYR A 354 -18.15 24.92 -17.54
N SER A 355 -16.91 24.81 -17.03
CA SER A 355 -15.81 25.72 -17.38
C SER A 355 -15.62 25.85 -18.90
N LYS A 356 -15.65 24.73 -19.63
CA LYS A 356 -15.55 24.72 -21.10
C LYS A 356 -16.73 25.44 -21.77
N TYR A 357 -17.95 25.27 -21.26
CA TYR A 357 -19.15 25.92 -21.79
C TYR A 357 -19.13 27.44 -21.56
N LEU A 358 -18.80 27.89 -20.34
CA LEU A 358 -18.64 29.32 -20.03
C LEU A 358 -17.55 29.97 -20.89
N LYS A 359 -16.44 29.27 -21.14
CA LYS A 359 -15.36 29.73 -22.02
C LYS A 359 -15.82 29.84 -23.48
N ALA A 360 -16.63 28.90 -23.97
CA ALA A 360 -17.18 28.93 -25.33
C ALA A 360 -18.21 30.06 -25.52
N GLY A 361 -19.09 30.28 -24.54
CA GLY A 361 -20.07 31.37 -24.55
C GLY A 361 -19.52 32.74 -24.13
N ASN A 362 -18.25 32.83 -23.71
CA ASN A 362 -17.62 34.02 -23.12
C ASN A 362 -18.49 34.70 -22.03
N THR A 363 -19.14 33.88 -21.19
CA THR A 363 -20.14 34.30 -20.21
C THR A 363 -19.66 33.96 -18.80
N PRO A 364 -19.79 34.86 -17.80
CA PRO A 364 -19.49 34.53 -16.40
C PRO A 364 -20.66 33.83 -15.70
N ILE A 365 -20.38 33.16 -14.58
CA ILE A 365 -21.39 32.67 -13.65
C ILE A 365 -21.58 33.68 -12.50
N ASN A 366 -22.84 33.98 -12.15
CA ASN A 366 -23.18 34.88 -11.04
C ASN A 366 -23.68 34.05 -9.85
N CYS A 367 -22.81 33.85 -8.87
CA CYS A 367 -23.17 33.20 -7.60
C CYS A 367 -23.61 34.24 -6.55
N PRO A 368 -24.42 33.84 -5.55
CA PRO A 368 -24.84 34.72 -4.44
C PRO A 368 -23.71 35.50 -3.76
N SER A 369 -22.52 34.91 -3.62
CA SER A 369 -21.36 35.55 -2.99
C SER A 369 -20.42 36.27 -3.97
N GLY A 370 -20.65 36.22 -5.29
CA GLY A 370 -19.81 36.88 -6.30
C GLY A 370 -19.84 36.23 -7.69
N THR A 371 -19.22 36.92 -8.66
CA THR A 371 -19.15 36.50 -10.07
C THR A 371 -17.82 35.79 -10.36
N PHE A 372 -17.86 34.69 -11.12
CA PHE A 372 -16.68 33.91 -11.51
C PHE A 372 -16.57 33.70 -13.02
N GLN A 373 -15.34 33.44 -13.47
CA GLN A 373 -14.98 33.13 -14.85
C GLN A 373 -14.73 31.62 -15.03
N ALA A 374 -14.69 31.19 -16.29
CA ALA A 374 -14.37 29.79 -16.64
C ALA A 374 -13.08 29.26 -15.99
N ALA A 375 -12.04 30.11 -15.89
CA ALA A 375 -10.76 29.73 -15.30
C ALA A 375 -10.86 29.36 -13.82
N ASP A 376 -11.77 30.00 -13.08
CA ASP A 376 -11.94 29.78 -11.65
C ASP A 376 -12.60 28.43 -11.37
N LEU A 377 -13.61 28.04 -12.15
CA LEU A 377 -14.23 26.71 -12.03
C LEU A 377 -13.19 25.59 -12.26
N LEU A 378 -12.31 25.75 -13.26
CA LEU A 378 -11.24 24.81 -13.52
C LEU A 378 -10.17 24.80 -12.41
N TYR A 379 -9.91 25.94 -11.77
CA TYR A 379 -9.08 26.00 -10.57
C TYR A 379 -9.74 25.27 -9.41
N HIS A 380 -11.02 25.50 -9.12
CA HIS A 380 -11.74 24.79 -8.06
C HIS A 380 -11.74 23.27 -8.28
N ALA A 381 -12.01 22.78 -9.49
CA ALA A 381 -11.89 21.36 -9.83
C ALA A 381 -10.48 20.80 -9.54
N ARG A 382 -9.41 21.56 -9.86
CA ARG A 382 -8.02 21.17 -9.53
C ARG A 382 -7.73 21.18 -8.03
N THR A 383 -8.31 22.10 -7.26
CA THR A 383 -8.09 22.16 -5.79
C THR A 383 -8.63 20.96 -5.03
N GLN A 384 -9.54 20.16 -5.62
CA GLN A 384 -9.97 18.88 -5.02
C GLN A 384 -8.85 17.83 -4.93
N LYS A 385 -7.68 18.10 -5.53
CA LYS A 385 -6.43 17.31 -5.41
C LYS A 385 -5.53 17.78 -4.25
N GLN A 386 -5.79 18.95 -3.68
CA GLN A 386 -4.83 19.66 -2.84
C GLN A 386 -5.39 19.76 -1.43
N GLU A 387 -4.89 18.93 -0.51
CA GLU A 387 -5.11 19.15 0.92
C GLU A 387 -4.60 20.56 1.26
N LYS A 388 -5.53 21.48 1.53
CA LYS A 388 -5.20 22.81 2.04
C LYS A 388 -4.70 22.62 3.46
N SER A 389 -3.38 22.57 3.63
CA SER A 389 -2.69 22.50 4.92
C SER A 389 -2.73 23.86 5.65
N ASP A 390 -3.91 24.45 5.78
CA ASP A 390 -4.17 25.73 6.41
C ASP A 390 -5.39 25.62 7.33
N VAL A 391 -5.39 26.42 8.40
CA VAL A 391 -6.49 26.61 9.37
C VAL A 391 -6.58 25.55 10.49
N PHE A 392 -5.60 25.63 11.39
CA PHE A 392 -5.70 25.21 12.80
C PHE A 392 -6.62 26.15 13.64
N ARG A 393 -7.67 26.75 13.04
CA ARG A 393 -8.50 27.81 13.63
C ARG A 393 -9.92 27.89 13.04
N PHE A 394 -10.88 27.08 13.54
CA PHE A 394 -12.07 27.59 14.24
C PHE A 394 -12.98 26.47 14.81
N ILE A 395 -13.55 26.78 15.96
CA ILE A 395 -14.29 25.97 16.93
C ILE A 395 -15.72 25.59 16.49
N PHE A 396 -16.13 24.33 16.76
CA PHE A 396 -17.49 23.78 17.07
C PHE A 396 -18.75 24.37 16.38
N THR A 397 -19.62 23.59 15.73
CA THR A 397 -20.64 22.66 16.31
C THR A 397 -21.26 21.82 15.16
N ARG A 398 -21.38 20.49 15.19
CA ARG A 398 -22.23 19.57 15.99
C ARG A 398 -23.75 19.65 15.71
N ASP A 399 -24.26 18.82 14.78
CA ASP A 399 -25.53 18.09 15.04
C ASP A 399 -25.79 16.83 14.15
N LYS A 400 -26.54 15.88 14.74
CA LYS A 400 -27.34 14.78 14.14
C LYS A 400 -26.68 13.64 13.34
N VAL A 401 -26.21 12.65 14.11
CA VAL A 401 -26.27 11.21 13.77
C VAL A 401 -27.62 10.65 14.25
N SER A 402 -28.55 10.23 13.38
CA SER A 402 -29.80 9.58 13.85
C SER A 402 -30.62 8.74 12.83
N THR A 403 -30.04 8.11 11.79
CA THR A 403 -30.84 7.24 10.89
C THR A 403 -30.07 6.06 10.26
N PHE A 404 -29.54 5.13 11.06
CA PHE A 404 -29.21 3.78 10.54
C PHE A 404 -29.20 2.71 11.65
N ILE A 405 -30.35 2.58 12.32
CA ILE A 405 -30.77 1.35 13.01
C ILE A 405 -31.96 0.84 12.20
N TYR A 406 -31.75 -0.17 11.34
CA TYR A 406 -32.73 -1.19 10.96
C TYR A 406 -32.09 -2.18 9.96
N SER A 407 -32.55 -3.44 9.99
CA SER A 407 -32.06 -4.63 9.24
C SER A 407 -30.71 -5.24 9.69
N CYS A 408 -30.79 -6.33 10.46
CA CYS A 408 -29.72 -7.28 10.83
C CYS A 408 -30.30 -8.71 10.74
N THR A 409 -30.02 -9.48 9.67
CA THR A 409 -30.51 -10.88 9.54
C THR A 409 -29.58 -11.84 8.78
N ASP A 410 -28.39 -11.42 8.36
CA ASP A 410 -27.54 -12.20 7.45
C ASP A 410 -26.41 -12.99 8.17
N ARG A 411 -26.18 -14.24 7.75
CA ARG A 411 -25.04 -15.09 8.15
C ARG A 411 -23.69 -14.45 7.85
N ALA A 412 -23.58 -13.65 6.78
CA ALA A 412 -22.39 -12.84 6.51
C ALA A 412 -22.09 -11.88 7.67
N ARG A 413 -23.11 -11.46 8.44
CA ARG A 413 -22.91 -10.67 9.67
C ARG A 413 -22.44 -11.50 10.86
N VAL A 414 -22.54 -12.84 10.89
CA VAL A 414 -21.91 -13.68 11.93
C VAL A 414 -20.41 -13.86 11.66
N ALA A 415 -20.02 -14.10 10.40
CA ALA A 415 -18.60 -14.13 10.00
C ALA A 415 -17.95 -12.73 10.05
N SER A 416 -18.68 -11.70 9.59
CA SER A 416 -18.29 -10.30 9.80
C SER A 416 -18.34 -9.93 11.28
N PHE A 417 -19.15 -10.56 12.12
CA PHE A 417 -19.18 -10.34 13.56
C PHE A 417 -17.88 -10.82 14.18
N PHE A 418 -17.39 -12.04 13.90
CA PHE A 418 -16.07 -12.45 14.38
C PHE A 418 -14.93 -11.54 13.84
N LYS A 419 -14.94 -11.16 12.56
CA LYS A 419 -13.98 -10.17 12.02
C LYS A 419 -14.10 -8.78 12.69
N LYS A 420 -15.31 -8.34 13.03
CA LYS A 420 -15.56 -7.07 13.74
C LYS A 420 -15.26 -7.17 15.23
N PHE A 421 -15.41 -8.34 15.84
CA PHE A 421 -15.07 -8.64 17.23
C PHE A 421 -13.55 -8.60 17.40
N PHE A 422 -12.78 -9.22 16.49
CA PHE A 422 -11.31 -9.06 16.46
C PHE A 422 -10.86 -7.62 16.14
N LYS A 423 -11.57 -6.89 15.26
CA LYS A 423 -11.31 -5.44 15.07
C LYS A 423 -11.67 -4.59 16.29
N MET A 424 -12.74 -4.93 17.00
CA MET A 424 -13.19 -4.29 18.25
C MET A 424 -12.18 -4.54 19.37
N GLN A 425 -11.64 -5.76 19.45
CA GLN A 425 -10.54 -6.13 20.34
C GLN A 425 -9.31 -5.22 20.14
N LEU A 426 -8.93 -4.98 18.89
CA LEU A 426 -7.82 -4.08 18.54
C LEU A 426 -8.15 -2.58 18.76
N HIS A 427 -9.40 -2.15 18.56
CA HIS A 427 -9.82 -0.77 18.81
C HIS A 427 -9.92 -0.43 20.30
N MET A 428 -10.50 -1.32 21.12
CA MET A 428 -10.67 -1.09 22.54
C MET A 428 -9.36 -0.93 23.30
N GLU A 429 -8.26 -1.52 22.82
CA GLU A 429 -6.94 -1.31 23.42
C GLU A 429 -6.30 0.04 23.07
N ALA A 430 -6.73 0.67 21.97
CA ALA A 430 -6.28 2.01 21.56
C ALA A 430 -7.00 3.13 22.34
N MET A 431 -8.24 2.91 22.78
CA MET A 431 -9.07 3.92 23.45
C MET A 431 -8.56 4.41 24.82
N GLN A 432 -7.69 3.66 25.51
CA GLN A 432 -7.41 3.88 26.94
C GLN A 432 -6.28 4.89 27.23
N GLN A 433 -5.78 5.66 26.25
CA GLN A 433 -4.75 6.69 26.46
C GLN A 433 -5.32 8.11 26.38
N GLN A 434 -5.66 8.68 27.55
CA GLN A 434 -5.94 10.11 27.69
C GLN A 434 -4.86 10.82 28.53
N GLN A 435 -3.93 11.47 27.80
CA GLN A 435 -3.41 12.85 28.04
C GLN A 435 -2.49 13.13 29.25
N PRO A 436 -1.70 14.24 29.28
CA PRO A 436 -1.25 15.18 28.21
C PRO A 436 0.32 15.29 28.13
N PHE A 437 1.01 16.07 27.28
CA PHE A 437 0.94 16.55 25.89
C PHE A 437 2.10 17.57 25.69
N LEU A 438 2.36 18.00 24.43
CA LEU A 438 3.42 18.88 23.90
C LEU A 438 4.56 18.14 23.14
N LEU A 439 5.12 18.68 22.04
CA LEU A 439 4.57 18.85 20.67
C LEU A 439 5.71 19.30 19.71
N HIS A 440 5.66 19.26 18.36
CA HIS A 440 4.62 18.87 17.38
C HIS A 440 5.23 18.01 16.24
N SER A 441 4.54 16.96 15.80
CA SER A 441 4.01 16.86 14.42
C SER A 441 3.01 15.69 14.38
N GLU A 442 1.73 15.96 14.15
CA GLU A 442 0.65 15.03 14.53
C GLU A 442 -0.24 14.62 13.34
N CYS A 443 -0.50 13.33 13.23
CA CYS A 443 -1.66 12.81 12.49
C CYS A 443 -2.84 12.68 13.46
N SER A 444 -3.94 13.37 13.21
CA SER A 444 -5.09 13.45 14.12
C SER A 444 -6.10 12.31 13.90
N PHE A 445 -6.01 11.24 14.70
CA PHE A 445 -7.01 10.16 14.74
C PHE A 445 -7.80 10.06 16.07
N ALA A 446 -7.43 10.83 17.09
CA ALA A 446 -7.85 10.61 18.48
C ALA A 446 -9.21 11.21 18.92
N GLN A 447 -9.98 11.87 18.04
CA GLN A 447 -11.26 12.52 18.42
C GLN A 447 -12.54 11.85 17.90
N TYR A 448 -12.47 10.84 17.03
CA TYR A 448 -13.66 10.21 16.43
C TYR A 448 -14.28 9.05 17.24
N ASP A 449 -13.62 8.62 18.31
CA ASP A 449 -13.80 7.27 18.85
C ASP A 449 -15.11 7.06 19.64
N ALA A 450 -15.42 7.95 20.60
CA ALA A 450 -16.43 7.69 21.63
C ALA A 450 -17.85 7.35 21.11
N ALA A 451 -18.32 8.00 20.05
CA ALA A 451 -19.67 7.77 19.50
C ALA A 451 -19.77 6.50 18.62
N TYR A 452 -18.66 6.10 18.00
CA TYR A 452 -18.58 4.87 17.22
C TYR A 452 -18.42 3.66 18.16
N SER A 453 -17.54 3.78 19.15
CA SER A 453 -17.31 2.74 20.15
C SER A 453 -18.52 2.55 21.08
N ALA A 454 -19.28 3.59 21.42
CA ALA A 454 -20.57 3.42 22.11
C ALA A 454 -21.60 2.58 21.31
N LYS A 455 -21.61 2.70 19.97
CA LYS A 455 -22.48 1.87 19.10
C LYS A 455 -21.97 0.44 18.96
N LEU A 456 -20.65 0.25 18.83
CA LEU A 456 -20.05 -1.09 18.81
C LEU A 456 -20.32 -1.84 20.11
N ILE A 457 -20.15 -1.16 21.24
CA ILE A 457 -20.52 -1.64 22.58
C ILE A 457 -22.00 -2.03 22.61
N GLY A 458 -22.92 -1.16 22.16
CA GLY A 458 -24.35 -1.48 22.11
C GLY A 458 -24.65 -2.79 21.36
N HIS A 459 -24.15 -2.93 20.13
CA HIS A 459 -24.35 -4.17 19.35
C HIS A 459 -23.67 -5.40 19.98
N ALA A 460 -22.55 -5.22 20.68
CA ALA A 460 -21.89 -6.30 21.40
C ALA A 460 -22.72 -6.75 22.62
N LYS A 461 -23.37 -5.81 23.35
CA LYS A 461 -24.35 -6.14 24.41
C LYS A 461 -25.52 -6.93 23.85
N ASP A 462 -26.16 -6.43 22.79
CA ASP A 462 -27.31 -7.07 22.15
C ASP A 462 -27.01 -8.51 21.71
N LEU A 463 -25.83 -8.74 21.13
CA LEU A 463 -25.45 -10.06 20.64
C LEU A 463 -24.99 -11.01 21.76
N PHE A 464 -24.37 -10.50 22.82
CA PHE A 464 -24.09 -11.31 24.01
C PHE A 464 -25.36 -11.85 24.64
N GLU A 465 -26.39 -11.01 24.83
CA GLU A 465 -27.69 -11.46 25.35
C GLU A 465 -28.37 -12.46 24.38
N PHE A 466 -28.26 -12.24 23.07
CA PHE A 466 -28.72 -13.23 22.08
C PHE A 466 -28.00 -14.58 22.21
N ALA A 467 -26.67 -14.59 22.27
CA ALA A 467 -25.88 -15.82 22.36
C ALA A 467 -26.09 -16.55 23.71
N LYS A 468 -26.33 -15.81 24.79
CA LYS A 468 -26.71 -16.33 26.11
C LYS A 468 -28.12 -16.94 26.11
N ALA A 469 -29.06 -16.34 25.39
CA ALA A 469 -30.44 -16.84 25.27
C ALA A 469 -30.58 -18.08 24.36
N TYR A 470 -29.67 -18.25 23.40
CA TYR A 470 -29.70 -19.35 22.42
C TYR A 470 -28.38 -20.16 22.41
N PRO A 471 -28.05 -20.87 23.51
CA PRO A 471 -26.83 -21.66 23.59
C PRO A 471 -26.88 -22.88 22.66
N GLY A 472 -25.85 -23.07 21.85
CA GLY A 472 -25.75 -24.19 20.92
C GLY A 472 -24.35 -24.33 20.34
N LEU A 473 -23.95 -25.56 20.01
CA LEU A 473 -22.70 -25.80 19.31
C LEU A 473 -22.86 -25.47 17.83
N TYR A 474 -21.80 -24.93 17.22
CA TYR A 474 -21.75 -24.71 15.77
C TYR A 474 -22.03 -26.01 14.99
N GLN A 475 -21.50 -27.14 15.49
CA GLN A 475 -21.73 -28.48 14.93
C GLN A 475 -23.16 -29.02 15.08
N SER A 476 -23.89 -28.66 16.15
CA SER A 476 -25.29 -29.11 16.31
C SER A 476 -26.28 -28.29 15.49
N SER A 477 -25.84 -27.16 14.94
CA SER A 477 -26.69 -26.19 14.25
C SER A 477 -26.57 -26.25 12.72
N ILE A 478 -25.62 -27.04 12.20
CA ILE A 478 -25.32 -27.16 10.76
C ILE A 478 -25.00 -28.62 10.45
N THR A 479 -25.82 -29.27 9.62
CA THR A 479 -25.84 -30.73 9.37
C THR A 479 -24.61 -31.34 8.67
N ASN A 480 -23.54 -30.57 8.41
CA ASN A 480 -22.33 -31.01 7.68
C ASN A 480 -21.00 -30.69 8.39
N ALA A 481 -21.00 -30.26 9.65
CA ALA A 481 -19.78 -29.80 10.35
C ALA A 481 -19.01 -30.88 11.14
N GLY A 482 -19.38 -32.16 11.02
CA GLY A 482 -18.72 -33.27 11.72
C GLY A 482 -17.47 -33.77 10.98
N GLY A 483 -16.27 -33.65 11.60
CA GLY A 483 -15.09 -34.35 11.07
C GLY A 483 -13.73 -33.99 11.68
N PHE A 484 -13.41 -32.71 11.92
CA PHE A 484 -12.00 -32.28 12.00
C PHE A 484 -11.53 -31.57 13.28
N TYR A 485 -12.40 -31.27 14.24
CA TYR A 485 -12.02 -30.55 15.47
C TYR A 485 -12.63 -31.20 16.71
N PRO A 486 -11.85 -31.47 17.78
CA PRO A 486 -12.40 -31.85 19.07
C PRO A 486 -13.15 -30.66 19.67
N SER A 487 -14.36 -30.90 20.16
CA SER A 487 -15.29 -29.84 20.57
C SER A 487 -14.87 -29.14 21.85
N SER A 488 -14.57 -27.85 21.77
CA SER A 488 -14.86 -26.91 22.86
C SER A 488 -16.35 -26.57 22.88
N GLY A 489 -16.86 -26.24 24.07
CA GLY A 489 -18.24 -25.78 24.25
C GLY A 489 -18.36 -24.30 23.90
N TYR A 490 -19.55 -23.86 23.46
CA TYR A 490 -19.93 -22.45 23.22
C TYR A 490 -19.66 -21.51 24.42
N GLN A 491 -19.37 -22.09 25.58
CA GLN A 491 -19.04 -21.43 26.83
C GLN A 491 -17.78 -20.56 26.69
N ASP A 492 -16.74 -20.98 25.95
CA ASP A 492 -15.51 -20.19 25.79
C ASP A 492 -15.76 -18.83 25.10
N GLU A 493 -16.62 -18.82 24.07
CA GLU A 493 -17.08 -17.62 23.36
C GLU A 493 -17.82 -16.65 24.27
N LEU A 494 -18.80 -17.15 25.04
CA LEU A 494 -19.59 -16.32 25.96
C LEU A 494 -18.71 -15.75 27.08
N PHE A 495 -17.79 -16.55 27.60
CA PHE A 495 -16.86 -16.15 28.65
C PHE A 495 -15.88 -15.07 28.16
N TRP A 496 -15.37 -15.21 26.94
CA TRP A 496 -14.53 -14.20 26.28
C TRP A 496 -15.29 -12.92 25.96
N ALA A 497 -16.54 -13.03 25.50
CA ALA A 497 -17.40 -11.89 25.20
C ALA A 497 -17.78 -11.08 26.46
N ALA A 498 -18.16 -11.74 27.55
CA ALA A 498 -18.47 -11.08 28.82
C ALA A 498 -17.25 -10.32 29.38
N ALA A 499 -16.06 -10.92 29.34
CA ALA A 499 -14.84 -10.28 29.83
C ALA A 499 -14.48 -9.00 29.04
N TRP A 500 -14.68 -9.01 27.72
CA TRP A 500 -14.53 -7.81 26.90
C TRP A 500 -15.63 -6.78 27.15
N LEU A 501 -16.90 -7.19 27.27
CA LEU A 501 -18.02 -6.28 27.52
C LEU A 501 -17.93 -5.58 28.88
N HIS A 502 -17.61 -6.32 29.95
CA HIS A 502 -17.36 -5.74 31.26
C HIS A 502 -16.25 -4.68 31.17
N ARG A 503 -15.10 -5.01 30.55
CA ARG A 503 -13.99 -4.08 30.34
C ARG A 503 -14.36 -2.86 29.48
N ALA A 504 -15.28 -3.01 28.52
CA ALA A 504 -15.71 -1.92 27.64
C ALA A 504 -16.62 -0.90 28.35
N THR A 505 -17.34 -1.32 29.39
CA THR A 505 -18.48 -0.57 29.92
C THR A 505 -18.49 -0.37 31.43
N ASP A 506 -17.63 -1.07 32.17
CA ASP A 506 -17.66 -1.25 33.63
C ASP A 506 -19.02 -1.75 34.17
N ASP A 507 -19.85 -2.31 33.29
CA ASP A 507 -21.19 -2.79 33.59
C ASP A 507 -21.11 -4.11 34.37
N GLN A 508 -21.73 -4.14 35.54
CA GLN A 508 -21.62 -5.26 36.49
C GLN A 508 -22.31 -6.53 35.98
N ILE A 509 -23.31 -6.43 35.10
CA ILE A 509 -24.05 -7.58 34.57
C ILE A 509 -23.11 -8.61 33.89
N TYR A 510 -22.06 -8.12 33.22
CA TYR A 510 -21.06 -8.97 32.58
C TYR A 510 -20.03 -9.53 33.57
N LEU A 511 -19.75 -8.80 34.66
CA LEU A 511 -18.92 -9.31 35.75
C LEU A 511 -19.64 -10.42 36.50
N ASP A 512 -20.91 -10.21 36.84
CA ASP A 512 -21.75 -11.19 37.54
C ASP A 512 -21.86 -12.48 36.74
N TYR A 513 -22.08 -12.40 35.42
CA TYR A 513 -22.06 -13.57 34.53
C TYR A 513 -20.74 -14.36 34.58
N LEU A 514 -19.58 -13.68 34.58
CA LEU A 514 -18.27 -14.34 34.70
C LEU A 514 -18.07 -14.99 36.07
N MET A 515 -18.67 -14.42 37.12
CA MET A 515 -18.64 -14.99 38.47
C MET A 515 -19.60 -16.18 38.60
N GLU A 516 -20.74 -16.17 37.92
CA GLU A 516 -21.70 -17.29 37.85
C GLU A 516 -21.11 -18.49 37.09
N GLU A 517 -20.60 -18.26 35.87
CA GLU A 517 -20.06 -19.30 34.97
C GLU A 517 -18.59 -19.69 35.26
N TYR A 518 -18.00 -19.14 36.33
CA TYR A 518 -16.58 -19.30 36.72
C TYR A 518 -16.04 -20.74 36.62
N GLY A 519 -16.86 -21.75 36.96
CA GLY A 519 -16.47 -23.16 36.97
C GLY A 519 -16.23 -23.79 35.59
N THR A 520 -16.52 -23.11 34.49
CA THR A 520 -16.38 -23.64 33.12
C THR A 520 -14.95 -23.55 32.56
N GLY A 521 -14.17 -22.56 33.01
CA GLY A 521 -12.85 -22.25 32.45
C GLY A 521 -11.74 -23.20 32.89
N GLY A 522 -11.37 -23.18 34.16
CA GLY A 522 -10.27 -23.99 34.71
C GLY A 522 -8.88 -23.67 34.12
N GLN A 523 -7.86 -24.41 34.57
CA GLN A 523 -6.50 -24.26 34.02
C GLN A 523 -6.42 -24.78 32.58
N ARG A 524 -5.62 -24.09 31.75
CA ARG A 524 -5.39 -24.39 30.33
C ARG A 524 -3.93 -24.13 29.95
N THR A 525 -3.44 -24.86 28.95
CA THR A 525 -2.08 -24.73 28.39
C THR A 525 -2.07 -24.35 26.90
N ILE A 526 -3.25 -24.11 26.31
CA ILE A 526 -3.44 -23.73 24.91
C ILE A 526 -4.38 -22.52 24.88
N PHE A 527 -4.09 -21.55 24.00
CA PHE A 527 -5.03 -20.49 23.62
C PHE A 527 -5.18 -20.49 22.10
N ALA A 528 -6.41 -20.66 21.63
CA ALA A 528 -6.69 -20.95 20.23
C ALA A 528 -8.00 -20.31 19.76
N TRP A 529 -8.28 -20.42 18.45
CA TRP A 529 -9.58 -20.01 17.92
C TRP A 529 -10.73 -20.88 18.46
N ASP A 530 -10.41 -22.10 18.90
CA ASP A 530 -11.30 -23.09 19.49
C ASP A 530 -11.06 -23.32 21.01
N ASP A 531 -10.25 -22.50 21.71
CA ASP A 531 -10.28 -22.41 23.19
C ASP A 531 -9.82 -21.01 23.63
N LYS A 532 -10.79 -20.18 24.05
CA LYS A 532 -10.58 -18.78 24.43
C LYS A 532 -10.53 -18.53 25.94
N PHE A 533 -10.66 -19.57 26.79
CA PHE A 533 -10.75 -19.38 28.24
C PHE A 533 -9.53 -18.66 28.83
N VAL A 534 -8.33 -18.97 28.32
CA VAL A 534 -7.08 -18.29 28.71
C VAL A 534 -7.15 -16.77 28.48
N GLY A 535 -7.74 -16.34 27.36
CA GLY A 535 -7.91 -14.92 27.06
C GLY A 535 -8.80 -14.24 28.11
N ALA A 536 -9.96 -14.84 28.41
CA ALA A 536 -10.90 -14.29 29.40
C ALA A 536 -10.27 -14.20 30.79
N GLN A 537 -9.53 -15.24 31.21
CA GLN A 537 -8.76 -15.26 32.47
C GLN A 537 -7.77 -14.09 32.53
N VAL A 538 -7.03 -13.84 31.43
CA VAL A 538 -6.06 -12.74 31.30
C VAL A 538 -6.73 -11.37 31.40
N LEU A 539 -7.92 -11.18 30.83
CA LEU A 539 -8.69 -9.93 31.00
C LEU A 539 -9.16 -9.72 32.44
N MET A 540 -9.65 -10.78 33.08
CA MET A 540 -10.17 -10.71 34.44
C MET A 540 -9.07 -10.55 35.50
N ALA A 541 -7.89 -11.11 35.25
CA ALA A 541 -6.70 -10.88 36.07
C ALA A 541 -6.30 -9.40 36.15
N LYS A 542 -6.57 -8.59 35.11
CA LYS A 542 -6.35 -7.13 35.15
C LYS A 542 -7.16 -6.49 36.29
N LEU A 543 -8.45 -6.84 36.41
CA LEU A 543 -9.32 -6.34 37.48
C LEU A 543 -8.87 -6.83 38.87
N ALA A 544 -8.33 -8.05 38.97
CA ALA A 544 -7.73 -8.55 40.20
C ALA A 544 -6.50 -7.72 40.64
N LEU A 545 -5.63 -7.39 39.68
CA LEU A 545 -4.44 -6.56 39.88
C LEU A 545 -4.81 -5.10 40.24
N GLU A 546 -5.80 -4.52 39.58
CA GLU A 546 -6.25 -3.14 39.81
C GLU A 546 -6.97 -2.96 41.17
N ARG A 547 -7.63 -3.99 41.70
CA ARG A 547 -8.38 -3.93 42.98
C ARG A 547 -7.55 -4.24 44.23
N GLY A 548 -6.23 -4.40 44.11
CA GLY A 548 -5.32 -4.42 45.27
C GLY A 548 -5.45 -5.66 46.17
N GLY A 549 -5.82 -6.81 45.63
CA GLY A 549 -5.71 -8.12 46.29
C GLY A 549 -6.67 -8.38 47.47
N ASN A 550 -7.70 -7.56 47.68
CA ASN A 550 -8.61 -7.68 48.82
C ASN A 550 -10.10 -7.82 48.40
N THR A 551 -10.37 -8.67 47.41
CA THR A 551 -11.72 -8.96 46.87
C THR A 551 -11.91 -10.45 46.65
N GLY A 552 -13.05 -11.00 47.07
CA GLY A 552 -13.25 -12.43 47.35
C GLY A 552 -12.99 -13.42 46.20
N ASP A 553 -12.28 -14.49 46.56
CA ASP A 553 -12.05 -15.79 45.89
C ASP A 553 -12.00 -15.81 44.35
N LYS A 554 -13.14 -15.69 43.66
CA LYS A 554 -13.24 -15.97 42.20
C LYS A 554 -12.40 -15.04 41.32
N LEU A 555 -12.27 -13.76 41.68
CA LEU A 555 -11.49 -12.80 40.87
C LEU A 555 -9.97 -13.07 40.97
N GLN A 556 -9.52 -13.48 42.15
CA GLN A 556 -8.13 -13.88 42.38
C GLN A 556 -7.80 -15.18 41.64
N ASP A 557 -8.76 -16.10 41.52
CA ASP A 557 -8.55 -17.32 40.75
C ASP A 557 -8.41 -17.11 39.23
N PHE A 558 -9.08 -16.10 38.65
CA PHE A 558 -8.81 -15.73 37.26
C PHE A 558 -7.35 -15.32 37.03
N LYS A 559 -6.77 -14.58 37.97
CA LYS A 559 -5.33 -14.27 37.98
C LYS A 559 -4.49 -15.55 38.10
N ASN A 560 -4.85 -16.46 39.01
CA ASN A 560 -4.13 -17.73 39.20
C ASN A 560 -4.17 -18.62 37.94
N MET A 561 -5.29 -18.66 37.22
CA MET A 561 -5.44 -19.43 35.97
C MET A 561 -4.69 -18.79 34.79
N ALA A 562 -4.75 -17.46 34.65
CA ALA A 562 -3.95 -16.74 33.66
C ALA A 562 -2.45 -16.97 33.87
N GLU A 563 -1.99 -16.87 35.12
CA GLU A 563 -0.59 -17.08 35.47
C GLU A 563 -0.16 -18.53 35.24
N TYR A 564 -1.02 -19.52 35.50
CA TYR A 564 -0.73 -20.91 35.12
C TYR A 564 -0.41 -21.07 33.62
N PHE A 565 -1.22 -20.52 32.71
CA PHE A 565 -0.94 -20.57 31.27
C PHE A 565 0.41 -19.90 30.95
N ILE A 566 0.64 -18.73 31.53
CA ILE A 566 1.85 -17.93 31.29
C ILE A 566 3.10 -18.65 31.78
N CYS A 567 3.10 -19.17 33.02
CA CYS A 567 4.19 -19.96 33.59
C CYS A 567 4.61 -21.11 32.65
N ASN A 568 3.63 -21.83 32.10
CA ASN A 568 3.87 -22.99 31.24
C ASN A 568 4.39 -22.61 29.84
N CYS A 569 4.05 -21.42 29.33
CA CYS A 569 4.65 -20.91 28.10
C CYS A 569 6.12 -20.54 28.31
N VAL A 570 6.42 -19.74 29.35
CA VAL A 570 7.78 -19.26 29.65
C VAL A 570 8.70 -20.32 30.29
N GLN A 571 8.31 -21.59 30.25
CA GLN A 571 9.08 -22.75 30.73
C GLN A 571 9.32 -22.79 32.26
N MET A 572 8.51 -22.09 33.06
CA MET A 572 8.62 -22.03 34.53
C MET A 572 7.41 -22.62 35.28
N GLY A 573 6.51 -23.29 34.56
CA GLY A 573 5.30 -23.91 35.09
C GLY A 573 5.45 -25.40 35.41
N SER A 574 4.37 -25.99 35.92
CA SER A 574 4.31 -27.41 36.28
C SER A 574 3.97 -28.35 35.10
N ASN A 575 3.63 -27.78 33.93
CA ASN A 575 3.21 -28.49 32.72
C ASN A 575 3.63 -27.69 31.47
N ASN A 576 4.94 -27.46 31.33
CA ASN A 576 5.50 -26.59 30.30
C ASN A 576 5.10 -27.00 28.87
N VAL A 577 4.79 -26.00 28.05
CA VAL A 577 4.58 -26.16 26.60
C VAL A 577 5.89 -26.65 25.99
N LYS A 578 5.84 -27.62 25.07
CA LYS A 578 7.06 -28.11 24.39
C LYS A 578 7.70 -26.97 23.60
N VAL A 579 9.01 -27.05 23.37
CA VAL A 579 9.71 -26.15 22.44
C VAL A 579 10.37 -26.94 21.31
N THR A 580 10.44 -26.33 20.13
CA THR A 580 11.26 -26.82 19.02
C THR A 580 12.75 -26.61 19.34
N PRO A 581 13.68 -27.26 18.60
CA PRO A 581 15.12 -26.99 18.75
C PRO A 581 15.52 -25.52 18.53
N GLY A 582 14.70 -24.73 17.82
CA GLY A 582 14.89 -23.29 17.61
C GLY A 582 14.14 -22.39 18.61
N GLY A 583 13.75 -22.91 19.79
CA GLY A 583 13.13 -22.12 20.86
C GLY A 583 11.66 -21.71 20.64
N LEU A 584 11.06 -22.06 19.50
CA LEU A 584 9.63 -21.83 19.26
C LEU A 584 8.75 -22.73 20.13
N LEU A 585 7.72 -22.16 20.75
CA LEU A 585 6.65 -22.89 21.42
C LEU A 585 6.00 -23.88 20.43
N TRP A 586 5.84 -25.12 20.85
CA TRP A 586 5.32 -26.24 20.08
C TRP A 586 4.06 -26.84 20.71
N PHE A 587 2.92 -26.56 20.09
CA PHE A 587 1.60 -26.98 20.56
C PHE A 587 1.06 -28.19 19.80
N LEU A 588 1.04 -28.15 18.45
CA LEU A 588 0.52 -29.22 17.60
C LEU A 588 1.41 -29.48 16.37
N PRO A 589 1.45 -30.72 15.82
CA PRO A 589 2.36 -31.06 14.72
C PRO A 589 2.02 -30.43 13.37
N TRP A 590 0.73 -30.23 13.07
CA TRP A 590 0.22 -29.87 11.74
C TRP A 590 -0.05 -28.38 11.53
N ASN A 591 -0.01 -27.56 12.58
CA ASN A 591 -0.38 -26.14 12.49
C ASN A 591 0.32 -25.26 13.55
N ASN A 592 1.60 -25.53 13.85
CA ASN A 592 2.23 -24.97 15.04
C ASN A 592 2.24 -23.43 15.08
N LEU A 593 2.57 -22.78 13.96
CA LEU A 593 2.77 -21.33 13.88
C LEU A 593 1.54 -20.52 14.32
N GLN A 594 0.32 -21.03 14.09
CA GLN A 594 -0.91 -20.37 14.55
C GLN A 594 -0.95 -20.29 16.08
N TYR A 595 -0.73 -21.40 16.77
CA TYR A 595 -0.76 -21.48 18.24
C TYR A 595 0.42 -20.75 18.89
N THR A 596 1.61 -20.82 18.26
CA THR A 596 2.76 -19.99 18.63
C THR A 596 2.38 -18.51 18.63
N THR A 597 1.77 -18.02 17.55
CA THR A 597 1.41 -16.60 17.41
C THR A 597 0.30 -16.17 18.39
N THR A 598 -0.72 -17.01 18.61
CA THR A 598 -1.79 -16.69 19.56
C THR A 598 -1.32 -16.69 21.02
N ALA A 599 -0.45 -17.63 21.41
CA ALA A 599 0.17 -17.63 22.73
C ALA A 599 1.00 -16.35 22.96
N SER A 600 1.82 -15.95 21.99
CA SER A 600 2.60 -14.70 22.05
C SER A 600 1.76 -13.45 22.28
N PHE A 601 0.61 -13.35 21.60
CA PHE A 601 -0.33 -12.24 21.82
C PHE A 601 -0.81 -12.18 23.29
N VAL A 602 -1.13 -13.33 23.89
CA VAL A 602 -1.57 -13.41 25.29
C VAL A 602 -0.47 -12.99 26.27
N LEU A 603 0.76 -13.47 26.06
CA LEU A 603 1.93 -13.08 26.87
C LEU A 603 2.17 -11.57 26.80
N ALA A 604 2.14 -10.99 25.59
CA ALA A 604 2.28 -9.55 25.39
C ALA A 604 1.16 -8.76 26.09
N ALA A 605 -0.11 -9.20 25.99
CA ALA A 605 -1.24 -8.54 26.63
C ALA A 605 -1.13 -8.54 28.17
N TYR A 606 -0.75 -9.66 28.78
CA TYR A 606 -0.62 -9.75 30.24
C TYR A 606 0.58 -8.94 30.78
N SER A 607 1.68 -8.84 30.02
CA SER A 607 2.83 -8.02 30.41
C SER A 607 2.46 -6.54 30.66
N LYS A 608 1.51 -6.01 29.87
CA LYS A 608 0.96 -4.66 30.01
C LYS A 608 0.20 -4.49 31.34
N TYR A 609 -0.47 -5.53 31.83
CA TYR A 609 -1.23 -5.48 33.10
C TYR A 609 -0.30 -5.53 34.31
N LEU A 610 0.73 -6.39 34.26
CA LEU A 610 1.80 -6.42 35.28
C LEU A 610 2.53 -5.07 35.39
N LYS A 611 2.85 -4.44 34.26
CA LYS A 611 3.51 -3.13 34.22
C LYS A 611 2.64 -2.03 34.84
N ALA A 612 1.32 -2.09 34.68
CA ALA A 612 0.39 -1.15 35.31
C ALA A 612 0.26 -1.37 36.83
N GLY A 613 0.30 -2.62 37.30
CA GLY A 613 0.20 -2.97 38.72
C GLY A 613 1.52 -3.07 39.48
N ASN A 614 2.67 -2.85 38.83
CA ASN A 614 4.03 -3.07 39.38
C ASN A 614 4.19 -4.38 40.18
N THR A 615 3.53 -5.44 39.72
CA THR A 615 3.42 -6.73 40.43
C THR A 615 4.16 -7.81 39.64
N PRO A 616 5.05 -8.61 40.25
CA PRO A 616 5.69 -9.74 39.58
C PRO A 616 4.77 -10.97 39.51
N ILE A 617 5.01 -11.86 38.55
CA ILE A 617 4.40 -13.21 38.57
C ILE A 617 5.33 -14.15 39.33
N ASN A 618 4.76 -14.93 40.26
CA ASN A 618 5.46 -16.03 40.93
C ASN A 618 5.01 -17.36 40.33
N CYS A 619 5.91 -18.04 39.63
CA CYS A 619 5.68 -19.36 39.04
C CYS A 619 6.43 -20.45 39.83
N PRO A 620 6.05 -21.74 39.67
CA PRO A 620 6.64 -22.86 40.40
C PRO A 620 8.18 -22.92 40.38
N SER A 621 8.82 -22.51 39.28
CA SER A 621 10.28 -22.56 39.12
C SER A 621 10.98 -21.20 39.18
N GLY A 622 10.28 -20.10 39.44
CA GLY A 622 10.88 -18.76 39.48
C GLY A 622 9.88 -17.61 39.39
N THR A 623 10.39 -16.40 39.55
CA THR A 623 9.62 -15.14 39.49
C THR A 623 10.05 -14.34 38.26
N PHE A 624 9.11 -13.71 37.56
CA PHE A 624 9.41 -12.85 36.40
C PHE A 624 8.58 -11.57 36.36
N GLN A 625 9.13 -10.58 35.64
CA GLN A 625 8.60 -9.23 35.50
C GLN A 625 7.86 -9.05 34.18
N ALA A 626 7.16 -7.92 34.07
CA ALA A 626 6.51 -7.50 32.83
C ALA A 626 7.47 -7.46 31.61
N ALA A 627 8.72 -7.05 31.80
CA ALA A 627 9.71 -6.95 30.73
C ALA A 627 10.05 -8.34 30.14
N ASP A 628 10.31 -9.32 31.00
CA ASP A 628 10.70 -10.68 30.62
C ASP A 628 9.57 -11.38 29.83
N LEU A 629 8.32 -11.16 30.27
CA LEU A 629 7.13 -11.71 29.62
C LEU A 629 6.90 -11.10 28.23
N LEU A 630 7.12 -9.79 28.06
CA LEU A 630 7.03 -9.13 26.75
C LEU A 630 8.18 -9.56 25.82
N TYR A 631 9.38 -9.76 26.36
CA TYR A 631 10.52 -10.31 25.63
C TYR A 631 10.19 -11.72 25.09
N HIS A 632 9.73 -12.63 25.96
CA HIS A 632 9.33 -13.99 25.56
C HIS A 632 8.16 -14.00 24.56
N ALA A 633 7.25 -13.03 24.62
CA ALA A 633 6.20 -12.87 23.62
C ALA A 633 6.78 -12.54 22.23
N ARG A 634 7.75 -11.61 22.18
CA ARG A 634 8.35 -11.12 20.93
C ARG A 634 9.15 -12.19 20.21
N THR A 635 9.99 -12.96 20.92
CA THR A 635 10.92 -13.99 20.38
C THR A 635 10.26 -15.08 19.52
N GLN A 636 8.95 -15.16 19.54
CA GLN A 636 8.15 -16.14 18.80
C GLN A 636 7.64 -15.62 17.44
N VAL A 637 7.61 -14.29 17.22
CA VAL A 637 6.83 -13.65 16.13
C VAL A 637 7.69 -12.92 15.10
N ALA A 638 8.71 -12.17 15.52
CA ALA A 638 9.72 -11.60 14.61
C ALA A 638 10.77 -12.67 14.28
N LYS A 639 11.42 -12.61 13.10
CA LYS A 639 12.22 -13.75 12.59
C LYS A 639 13.53 -13.38 11.89
N THR A 640 14.11 -12.22 12.21
CA THR A 640 15.50 -11.87 11.85
C THR A 640 16.52 -12.35 12.91
N TYR A 641 16.12 -12.53 14.17
CA TYR A 641 17.02 -12.92 15.27
C TYR A 641 17.15 -14.44 15.51
N TYR A 642 16.58 -15.34 14.69
CA TYR A 642 16.98 -16.77 14.81
C TYR A 642 18.45 -17.00 14.48
N ALA A 643 19.05 -16.07 13.75
CA ALA A 643 20.50 -16.02 13.63
C ALA A 643 21.15 -15.71 14.98
N HIS A 644 20.59 -14.81 15.79
CA HIS A 644 21.14 -14.34 17.06
C HIS A 644 20.25 -14.71 18.28
N PRO A 645 20.19 -16.00 18.68
CA PRO A 645 19.30 -16.48 19.74
C PRO A 645 19.77 -16.11 21.16
N GLU A 646 21.05 -15.82 21.33
CA GLU A 646 21.71 -15.46 22.60
C GLU A 646 22.75 -14.37 22.33
N PRO A 647 23.04 -13.46 23.28
CA PRO A 647 23.91 -12.29 23.05
C PRO A 647 25.31 -12.57 22.47
N ASN A 648 25.83 -13.80 22.62
CA ASN A 648 27.15 -14.22 22.16
C ASN A 648 27.09 -15.39 21.14
N VAL A 649 25.97 -15.56 20.41
CA VAL A 649 25.78 -16.64 19.44
C VAL A 649 25.16 -16.10 18.16
N LEU A 650 25.81 -16.27 17.01
CA LEU A 650 25.29 -15.83 15.71
C LEU A 650 25.44 -16.94 14.63
N TYR A 651 24.34 -17.46 14.10
CA TYR A 651 24.32 -18.34 12.93
C TYR A 651 24.60 -17.54 11.66
N GLY A 652 25.76 -17.79 11.05
CA GLY A 652 26.25 -17.07 9.87
C GLY A 652 25.95 -17.72 8.52
N GLN A 653 25.65 -19.02 8.50
CA GLN A 653 25.50 -19.77 7.25
C GLN A 653 24.50 -20.92 7.39
N VAL A 654 23.70 -21.17 6.35
CA VAL A 654 22.79 -22.33 6.23
C VAL A 654 22.91 -22.94 4.83
N GLY A 655 23.44 -24.17 4.75
CA GLY A 655 23.89 -24.80 3.50
C GLY A 655 25.40 -25.02 3.52
N ASP A 656 25.87 -26.17 3.03
CA ASP A 656 27.29 -26.44 2.77
C ASP A 656 27.58 -26.05 1.31
N GLY A 657 28.50 -25.09 1.11
CA GLY A 657 28.70 -24.45 -0.19
C GLY A 657 29.22 -25.41 -1.25
N LYS A 658 30.01 -26.42 -0.87
CA LYS A 658 30.53 -27.43 -1.81
C LYS A 658 29.43 -28.34 -2.33
N SER A 659 28.55 -28.85 -1.47
CA SER A 659 27.46 -29.73 -1.87
C SER A 659 26.31 -28.99 -2.56
N ASP A 660 26.03 -27.74 -2.18
CA ASP A 660 25.12 -26.86 -2.91
C ASP A 660 25.65 -26.56 -4.32
N HIS A 661 26.94 -26.18 -4.43
CA HIS A 661 27.55 -25.87 -5.73
C HIS A 661 27.77 -27.08 -6.63
N ALA A 662 27.92 -28.28 -6.04
CA ALA A 662 27.93 -29.55 -6.76
C ALA A 662 26.56 -29.94 -7.36
N CYS A 663 25.51 -29.14 -7.15
CA CYS A 663 24.19 -29.33 -7.75
C CYS A 663 23.71 -28.11 -8.56
N TRP A 664 23.07 -28.40 -9.69
CA TRP A 664 22.28 -27.43 -10.44
C TRP A 664 20.84 -27.92 -10.40
N MET A 665 19.99 -27.27 -9.62
CA MET A 665 18.58 -27.63 -9.47
C MET A 665 17.77 -26.41 -9.04
N ARG A 666 16.44 -26.50 -9.10
CA ARG A 666 15.59 -25.42 -8.59
C ARG A 666 15.67 -25.36 -7.06
N PRO A 667 15.55 -24.17 -6.44
CA PRO A 667 15.56 -24.06 -4.98
C PRO A 667 14.43 -24.88 -4.34
N GLU A 668 13.28 -25.03 -5.01
CA GLU A 668 12.15 -25.84 -4.56
C GLU A 668 12.40 -27.37 -4.63
N ASP A 669 13.36 -27.81 -5.46
CA ASP A 669 13.70 -29.23 -5.64
C ASP A 669 14.90 -29.67 -4.78
N MET A 670 15.52 -28.76 -3.99
CA MET A 670 16.79 -29.03 -3.30
C MET A 670 16.75 -30.25 -2.38
N THR A 671 17.66 -31.20 -2.64
CA THR A 671 17.90 -32.37 -1.78
C THR A 671 19.29 -32.38 -1.14
N THR A 672 20.06 -31.30 -1.29
CA THR A 672 21.41 -31.16 -0.72
C THR A 672 21.35 -31.00 0.81
N PRO A 673 22.38 -31.44 1.57
CA PRO A 673 22.46 -31.17 3.00
C PRO A 673 22.44 -29.66 3.28
N ARG A 674 21.62 -29.23 4.23
CA ARG A 674 21.52 -27.83 4.65
C ARG A 674 21.93 -27.64 6.13
N PRO A 675 23.21 -27.89 6.49
CA PRO A 675 23.71 -27.65 7.84
C PRO A 675 23.66 -26.16 8.19
N SER A 676 23.47 -25.85 9.47
CA SER A 676 23.54 -24.48 10.00
C SER A 676 24.83 -24.30 10.79
N TYR A 677 25.62 -23.29 10.43
CA TYR A 677 26.88 -22.95 11.07
C TYR A 677 26.73 -21.62 11.84
N ARG A 678 27.50 -21.49 12.92
CA ARG A 678 27.47 -20.31 13.80
C ARG A 678 28.85 -19.94 14.29
N ILE A 679 28.93 -18.72 14.78
CA ILE A 679 29.99 -18.23 15.65
C ILE A 679 29.46 -18.15 17.09
N ASP A 680 30.34 -18.39 18.05
CA ASP A 680 30.07 -18.27 19.49
C ASP A 680 31.36 -17.87 20.24
N ALA A 681 31.30 -17.74 21.57
CA ALA A 681 32.44 -17.34 22.39
C ALA A 681 33.68 -18.27 22.27
N GLN A 682 33.50 -19.52 21.83
CA GLN A 682 34.59 -20.47 21.56
C GLN A 682 35.06 -20.43 20.11
N HIS A 683 34.18 -20.02 19.18
CA HIS A 683 34.44 -19.92 17.75
C HIS A 683 34.04 -18.52 17.24
N PRO A 684 34.86 -17.48 17.49
CA PRO A 684 34.50 -16.08 17.23
C PRO A 684 34.36 -15.70 15.75
N GLY A 685 33.74 -14.54 15.51
CA GLY A 685 33.59 -13.91 14.18
C GLY A 685 33.13 -12.47 14.32
N ALA A 686 34.04 -11.61 14.77
CA ALA A 686 33.76 -10.21 15.08
C ALA A 686 33.40 -9.37 13.84
N ASP A 687 33.87 -9.78 12.67
CA ASP A 687 33.48 -9.29 11.34
C ASP A 687 31.98 -9.54 11.10
N LEU A 688 31.56 -10.81 11.05
CA LEU A 688 30.17 -11.19 10.80
C LEU A 688 29.21 -10.61 11.85
N ALA A 689 29.61 -10.62 13.13
CA ALA A 689 28.82 -10.01 14.20
C ALA A 689 28.74 -8.48 14.08
N GLY A 690 29.85 -7.82 13.71
CA GLY A 690 29.91 -6.38 13.49
C GLY A 690 29.05 -5.91 12.30
N GLU A 691 29.13 -6.57 11.15
CA GLU A 691 28.27 -6.22 10.00
C GLU A 691 26.79 -6.47 10.32
N THR A 692 26.47 -7.54 11.04
CA THR A 692 25.09 -7.80 11.48
C THR A 692 24.59 -6.73 12.45
N ALA A 693 25.43 -6.27 13.39
CA ALA A 693 25.12 -5.14 14.27
C ALA A 693 24.92 -3.84 13.49
N ALA A 694 25.77 -3.55 12.50
CA ALA A 694 25.64 -2.40 11.61
C ALA A 694 24.31 -2.42 10.85
N ALA A 695 23.96 -3.56 10.25
CA ALA A 695 22.71 -3.75 9.51
C ALA A 695 21.48 -3.56 10.39
N MET A 696 21.46 -4.12 11.61
CA MET A 696 20.35 -3.94 12.55
C MET A 696 20.23 -2.49 13.04
N ALA A 697 21.36 -1.83 13.35
CA ALA A 697 21.37 -0.41 13.72
C ALA A 697 20.92 0.50 12.56
N ALA A 698 21.31 0.22 11.32
CA ALA A 698 20.84 0.93 10.14
C ALA A 698 19.33 0.73 9.89
N ALA A 699 18.85 -0.51 9.98
CA ALA A 699 17.43 -0.86 9.84
C ALA A 699 16.56 -0.18 10.92
N SER A 700 17.05 -0.08 12.16
CA SER A 700 16.35 0.60 13.25
C SER A 700 15.97 2.04 12.88
N LEU A 701 16.84 2.77 12.18
CA LEU A 701 16.58 4.14 11.74
C LEU A 701 15.48 4.22 10.67
N ALA A 702 15.39 3.22 9.79
CA ALA A 702 14.34 3.14 8.79
C ALA A 702 12.98 2.80 9.43
N PHE A 703 12.97 1.89 10.41
CA PHE A 703 11.74 1.46 11.09
C PHE A 703 11.28 2.41 12.20
N ARG A 704 12.15 3.21 12.83
CA ARG A 704 11.82 4.06 14.01
C ARG A 704 10.57 4.94 13.85
N LYS A 705 10.25 5.40 12.64
CA LYS A 705 9.04 6.20 12.35
C LYS A 705 7.75 5.36 12.27
N TYR A 706 7.86 4.08 11.96
CA TYR A 706 6.74 3.18 11.66
C TYR A 706 6.49 2.15 12.77
N ASP A 707 7.56 1.67 13.41
CA ASP A 707 7.55 0.76 14.55
C ASP A 707 8.76 1.06 15.45
N GLU A 708 8.55 1.92 16.44
CA GLU A 708 9.58 2.28 17.44
C GLU A 708 9.95 1.08 18.33
N ALA A 709 9.00 0.19 18.60
CA ALA A 709 9.20 -0.97 19.48
C ALA A 709 10.10 -2.03 18.82
N TYR A 710 9.98 -2.22 17.50
CA TYR A 710 10.87 -3.04 16.69
C TYR A 710 12.21 -2.34 16.42
N ALA A 711 12.22 -1.01 16.25
CA ALA A 711 13.47 -0.26 16.11
C ALA A 711 14.36 -0.36 17.35
N GLU A 712 13.80 -0.25 18.56
CA GLU A 712 14.55 -0.44 19.81
C GLU A 712 14.96 -1.90 20.04
N GLU A 713 14.21 -2.88 19.53
CA GLU A 713 14.59 -4.31 19.54
C GLU A 713 15.79 -4.60 18.62
N LEU A 714 15.78 -4.06 17.40
CA LEU A 714 16.92 -4.08 16.49
C LEU A 714 18.15 -3.39 17.10
N ILE A 715 17.97 -2.29 17.84
CA ILE A 715 19.06 -1.64 18.58
C ILE A 715 19.56 -2.51 19.73
N GLY A 716 18.69 -3.24 20.43
CA GLY A 716 19.08 -4.22 21.45
C GLY A 716 20.05 -5.26 20.88
N HIS A 717 19.63 -5.98 19.84
CA HIS A 717 20.48 -6.97 19.19
C HIS A 717 21.74 -6.38 18.56
N ALA A 718 21.68 -5.17 17.99
CA ALA A 718 22.87 -4.50 17.46
C ALA A 718 23.90 -4.18 18.55
N LYS A 719 23.45 -3.84 19.77
CA LYS A 719 24.34 -3.62 20.93
C LYS A 719 24.96 -4.93 21.40
N ASP A 720 24.15 -5.97 21.56
CA ASP A 720 24.62 -7.29 22.00
C ASP A 720 25.69 -7.83 21.04
N LEU A 721 25.41 -7.84 19.73
CA LEU A 721 26.34 -8.30 18.69
C LEU A 721 27.63 -7.48 18.62
N PHE A 722 27.55 -6.16 18.84
CA PHE A 722 28.73 -5.29 18.89
C PHE A 722 29.61 -5.57 20.12
N GLU A 723 29.00 -5.79 21.29
CA GLU A 723 29.75 -6.16 22.50
C GLU A 723 30.32 -7.58 22.41
N PHE A 724 29.59 -8.54 21.80
CA PHE A 724 30.10 -9.87 21.47
C PHE A 724 31.32 -9.80 20.55
N ALA A 725 31.22 -9.07 19.44
CA ALA A 725 32.33 -8.86 18.49
C ALA A 725 33.56 -8.23 19.15
N LYS A 726 33.37 -7.29 20.09
CA LYS A 726 34.46 -6.68 20.88
C LYS A 726 35.08 -7.63 21.90
N ALA A 727 34.26 -8.42 22.59
CA ALA A 727 34.71 -9.32 23.64
C ALA A 727 35.44 -10.56 23.09
N TYR A 728 35.05 -11.02 21.91
CA TYR A 728 35.56 -12.23 21.27
C TYR A 728 36.07 -11.92 19.84
N PRO A 729 37.24 -11.27 19.70
CA PRO A 729 37.81 -10.94 18.41
C PRO A 729 38.22 -12.19 17.62
N GLY A 730 37.99 -12.15 16.31
CA GLY A 730 38.35 -13.22 15.37
C GLY A 730 37.63 -13.05 14.04
N VAL A 731 38.13 -13.69 12.99
CA VAL A 731 37.50 -13.69 11.66
C VAL A 731 36.54 -14.87 11.52
N TYR A 732 35.29 -14.64 11.12
CA TYR A 732 34.23 -15.66 11.16
C TYR A 732 34.57 -16.90 10.35
N HIS A 733 35.32 -16.75 9.25
CA HIS A 733 35.67 -17.84 8.36
C HIS A 733 36.70 -18.83 8.97
N SER A 734 37.34 -18.48 10.10
CA SER A 734 38.12 -19.45 10.90
C SER A 734 37.22 -20.37 11.73
N SER A 735 36.00 -19.93 12.02
CA SER A 735 34.99 -20.63 12.82
C SER A 735 34.00 -21.37 11.92
N ILE A 736 33.50 -20.69 10.88
CA ILE A 736 32.68 -21.25 9.79
C ILE A 736 33.61 -21.52 8.60
N THR A 737 34.38 -22.59 8.69
CA THR A 737 35.47 -22.90 7.74
C THR A 737 35.01 -23.19 6.30
N ASP A 738 33.75 -23.56 6.09
CA ASP A 738 33.19 -23.71 4.75
C ASP A 738 33.10 -22.35 4.02
N ALA A 739 32.70 -21.28 4.72
CA ALA A 739 32.62 -19.94 4.18
C ALA A 739 33.98 -19.41 3.67
N GLY A 740 35.09 -19.83 4.28
CA GLY A 740 36.44 -19.41 3.90
C GLY A 740 36.86 -19.79 2.47
N ALA A 741 36.17 -20.72 1.82
CA ALA A 741 36.39 -21.05 0.41
C ALA A 741 35.66 -20.11 -0.58
N PHE A 742 34.76 -19.26 -0.08
CA PHE A 742 33.86 -18.42 -0.90
C PHE A 742 33.93 -16.94 -0.53
N TYR A 743 33.87 -16.64 0.78
CA TYR A 743 33.88 -15.30 1.37
C TYR A 743 34.91 -15.22 2.52
N PRO A 744 36.21 -15.47 2.27
CA PRO A 744 37.25 -15.25 3.27
C PRO A 744 37.36 -13.76 3.60
N SER A 745 37.31 -13.41 4.88
CA SER A 745 37.43 -12.01 5.32
C SER A 745 38.89 -11.56 5.48
N SER A 746 39.17 -10.30 5.17
CA SER A 746 40.51 -9.72 5.30
C SER A 746 40.83 -9.19 6.71
N GLY A 747 39.82 -9.00 7.55
CA GLY A 747 39.92 -8.51 8.91
C GLY A 747 38.59 -8.59 9.67
N TYR A 748 38.51 -7.85 10.78
CA TYR A 748 37.25 -7.59 11.51
C TYR A 748 37.19 -6.18 12.11
N GLN A 749 38.24 -5.39 11.92
CA GLN A 749 38.38 -4.08 12.55
C GLN A 749 37.40 -3.10 11.92
N ASP A 750 37.24 -3.09 10.60
CA ASP A 750 36.31 -2.19 9.92
C ASP A 750 34.84 -2.50 10.18
N GLU A 751 34.43 -3.76 10.35
CA GLU A 751 33.06 -4.06 10.79
C GLU A 751 32.78 -3.53 12.19
N LEU A 752 33.76 -3.57 13.10
CA LEU A 752 33.62 -2.94 14.42
C LEU A 752 33.47 -1.41 14.31
N PHE A 753 34.18 -0.74 13.40
CA PHE A 753 34.00 0.70 13.16
C PHE A 753 32.64 0.98 12.53
N TRP A 754 32.24 0.19 11.55
CA TRP A 754 31.00 0.34 10.82
C TRP A 754 29.79 0.14 11.73
N ALA A 755 29.84 -0.88 12.59
CA ALA A 755 28.88 -1.10 13.67
C ALA A 755 28.82 0.09 14.63
N ALA A 756 29.98 0.59 15.11
CA ALA A 756 30.03 1.75 16.00
C ALA A 756 29.47 3.02 15.33
N ALA A 757 29.76 3.26 14.05
CA ALA A 757 29.25 4.41 13.30
C ALA A 757 27.73 4.36 13.13
N TRP A 758 27.16 3.19 12.82
CA TRP A 758 25.71 3.01 12.76
C TRP A 758 25.05 3.06 14.13
N LEU A 759 25.61 2.43 15.16
CA LEU A 759 25.11 2.50 16.53
C LEU A 759 25.15 3.93 17.07
N HIS A 760 26.20 4.70 16.82
CA HIS A 760 26.22 6.13 17.13
C HIS A 760 25.12 6.88 16.38
N ARG A 761 24.98 6.65 15.05
CA ARG A 761 23.94 7.31 14.24
C ARG A 761 22.53 6.98 14.72
N ALA A 762 22.28 5.74 15.15
CA ALA A 762 20.99 5.20 15.59
C ALA A 762 20.59 5.59 17.02
N THR A 763 21.56 5.64 17.94
CA THR A 763 21.31 5.86 19.39
C THR A 763 21.70 7.24 19.90
N LYS A 764 22.54 7.98 19.15
CA LYS A 764 23.26 9.20 19.58
C LYS A 764 24.15 9.01 20.80
N SER A 765 24.40 7.77 21.24
CA SER A 765 25.27 7.51 22.38
C SER A 765 26.71 7.94 22.09
N GLN A 766 27.27 8.71 23.03
CA GLN A 766 28.65 9.18 22.96
C GLN A 766 29.64 8.00 23.02
N THR A 767 29.31 6.91 23.73
CA THR A 767 30.17 5.71 23.86
C THR A 767 30.63 5.12 22.52
N TYR A 768 29.78 5.12 21.49
CA TYR A 768 30.17 4.62 20.16
C TYR A 768 31.02 5.62 19.38
N LEU A 769 30.86 6.93 19.64
CA LEU A 769 31.71 7.96 19.09
C LEU A 769 33.09 7.96 19.76
N ASP A 770 33.13 7.78 21.08
CA ASP A 770 34.36 7.60 21.86
C ASP A 770 35.12 6.35 21.39
N TYR A 771 34.43 5.23 21.13
CA TYR A 771 35.04 4.03 20.56
C TYR A 771 35.74 4.32 19.21
N LEU A 772 35.09 5.10 18.34
CA LEU A 772 35.62 5.54 17.04
C LEU A 772 36.75 6.58 17.15
N THR A 773 36.87 7.31 18.26
CA THR A 773 37.98 8.26 18.46
C THR A 773 39.14 7.66 19.26
N ASP A 774 38.90 6.73 20.17
CA ASP A 774 39.87 6.43 21.23
C ASP A 774 40.56 5.08 21.08
N VAL A 775 39.81 4.04 20.70
CA VAL A 775 40.30 2.65 20.68
C VAL A 775 41.04 2.33 19.37
N TYR A 776 40.64 3.01 18.30
CA TYR A 776 40.84 2.57 16.94
C TYR A 776 40.88 3.81 16.01
N GLY A 777 42.07 4.17 15.51
CA GLY A 777 42.26 5.34 14.62
C GLY A 777 41.59 5.14 13.25
N THR A 778 41.42 6.20 12.44
CA THR A 778 40.43 6.35 11.34
C THR A 778 40.39 5.31 10.18
N GLY A 779 41.10 4.19 10.27
CA GLY A 779 41.35 3.23 9.20
C GLY A 779 42.51 3.64 8.31
N GLY A 780 42.70 4.95 8.13
CA GLY A 780 43.62 5.52 7.14
C GLY A 780 43.04 5.45 5.73
N GLN A 781 43.89 5.78 4.74
CA GLN A 781 43.48 5.85 3.34
C GLN A 781 43.05 4.47 2.79
N ARG A 782 42.04 4.47 1.93
CA ARG A 782 41.48 3.27 1.29
C ARG A 782 41.18 3.50 -0.18
N THR A 783 41.12 2.40 -0.93
CA THR A 783 40.94 2.35 -2.39
C THR A 783 39.73 1.53 -2.82
N VAL A 784 39.04 0.88 -1.89
CA VAL A 784 37.84 0.06 -2.13
C VAL A 784 36.82 0.25 -0.99
N PHE A 785 35.55 -0.01 -1.29
CA PHE A 785 34.47 -0.18 -0.32
C PHE A 785 33.63 -1.38 -0.78
N ALA A 786 33.45 -2.39 0.05
CA ALA A 786 32.88 -3.67 -0.37
C ALA A 786 32.22 -4.44 0.78
N TRP A 787 31.75 -5.66 0.50
CA TRP A 787 31.27 -6.58 1.53
C TRP A 787 32.38 -7.02 2.51
N ASP A 788 33.66 -6.81 2.17
CA ASP A 788 34.84 -7.19 2.99
C ASP A 788 35.60 -6.00 3.61
N ASP A 789 35.66 -4.80 3.00
CA ASP A 789 36.23 -3.59 3.64
C ASP A 789 35.16 -2.50 3.80
N LYS A 790 34.86 -2.11 5.05
CA LYS A 790 33.88 -1.07 5.43
C LYS A 790 34.48 0.27 5.84
N PHE A 791 35.81 0.43 5.86
CA PHE A 791 36.44 1.64 6.42
C PHE A 791 35.94 2.91 5.72
N VAL A 792 35.83 2.91 4.39
CA VAL A 792 35.27 4.04 3.62
C VAL A 792 33.82 4.35 4.02
N GLY A 793 32.99 3.34 4.23
CA GLY A 793 31.60 3.51 4.67
C GLY A 793 31.53 4.18 6.04
N ALA A 794 32.31 3.70 7.01
CA ALA A 794 32.40 4.28 8.34
C ALA A 794 32.94 5.72 8.31
N GLN A 795 34.01 5.97 7.54
CA GLN A 795 34.59 7.29 7.31
C GLN A 795 33.54 8.26 6.77
N VAL A 796 32.79 7.88 5.74
CA VAL A 796 31.70 8.68 5.15
C VAL A 796 30.60 8.99 6.16
N LEU A 797 30.18 8.03 6.99
CA LEU A 797 29.17 8.25 8.04
C LEU A 797 29.61 9.30 9.08
N ILE A 798 30.88 9.28 9.47
CA ILE A 798 31.43 10.16 10.50
C ILE A 798 31.86 11.53 9.92
N ALA A 799 32.34 11.57 8.69
CA ALA A 799 32.66 12.80 7.96
C ALA A 799 31.49 13.80 7.92
N LYS A 800 30.24 13.30 7.90
CA LYS A 800 29.04 14.13 8.06
C LYS A 800 29.09 14.99 9.34
N LEU A 801 29.49 14.41 10.47
CA LEU A 801 29.57 15.13 11.75
C LEU A 801 30.68 16.19 11.74
N ALA A 802 31.80 15.93 11.05
CA ALA A 802 32.87 16.91 10.88
C ALA A 802 32.39 18.10 10.04
N LEU A 803 31.75 17.83 8.89
CA LEU A 803 31.16 18.85 8.02
C LEU A 803 30.11 19.72 8.76
N GLU A 804 29.29 19.13 9.63
CA GLU A 804 28.24 19.79 10.43
C GLU A 804 28.77 20.56 11.68
N ARG A 805 29.98 20.28 12.18
CA ARG A 805 30.50 20.80 13.48
C ARG A 805 31.87 21.50 13.39
N GLU A 806 32.18 22.05 12.23
CA GLU A 806 33.45 22.75 11.95
C GLU A 806 33.81 23.79 13.02
N GLY A 807 35.07 23.72 13.49
CA GLY A 807 35.60 24.63 14.52
C GLY A 807 35.26 24.27 15.96
N MET A 808 34.56 23.15 16.25
CA MET A 808 34.12 22.81 17.61
C MET A 808 34.66 21.49 18.21
N PHE A 809 35.33 20.60 17.46
CA PHE A 809 35.79 19.29 17.97
C PHE A 809 37.10 18.76 17.34
N ASN A 810 37.75 17.88 18.11
CA ASN A 810 38.94 17.01 17.88
C ASN A 810 39.37 16.73 16.43
N ASP A 811 40.68 16.90 16.16
CA ASP A 811 41.43 16.55 14.93
C ASP A 811 40.97 15.23 14.27
N LYS A 812 40.67 14.19 15.06
CA LYS A 812 40.28 12.86 14.53
C LYS A 812 39.00 12.85 13.70
N LEU A 813 38.04 13.76 13.94
CA LEU A 813 36.83 13.84 13.10
C LEU A 813 37.14 14.41 11.71
N GLU A 814 38.07 15.36 11.65
CA GLU A 814 38.58 15.90 10.40
C GLU A 814 39.41 14.86 9.65
N ASP A 815 40.20 14.03 10.35
CA ASP A 815 40.87 12.88 9.73
C ASP A 815 39.88 11.90 9.08
N TYR A 816 38.74 11.59 9.71
CA TYR A 816 37.69 10.76 9.09
C TYR A 816 37.15 11.37 7.79
N LYS A 817 36.96 12.70 7.77
CA LYS A 817 36.58 13.44 6.57
C LYS A 817 37.66 13.32 5.49
N ASN A 818 38.92 13.60 5.83
CA ASN A 818 40.06 13.55 4.92
C ASN A 818 40.26 12.15 4.30
N MET A 819 40.02 11.06 5.04
CA MET A 819 40.11 9.69 4.48
C MET A 819 38.95 9.36 3.52
N ALA A 820 37.72 9.78 3.84
CA ALA A 820 36.58 9.65 2.92
C ALA A 820 36.81 10.46 1.63
N GLU A 821 37.28 11.70 1.78
CA GLU A 821 37.56 12.61 0.67
C GLU A 821 38.70 12.09 -0.21
N TYR A 822 39.75 11.48 0.35
CA TYR A 822 40.80 10.78 -0.43
C TYR A 822 40.22 9.72 -1.38
N PHE A 823 39.34 8.84 -0.88
CA PHE A 823 38.69 7.81 -1.70
C PHE A 823 37.78 8.44 -2.78
N ILE A 824 36.99 9.46 -2.42
CA ILE A 824 36.10 10.18 -3.32
C ILE A 824 36.90 10.85 -4.45
N CYS A 825 37.97 11.58 -4.13
CA CYS A 825 38.84 12.24 -5.10
C CYS A 825 39.45 11.25 -6.10
N ASN A 826 39.90 10.08 -5.63
CA ASN A 826 40.43 9.03 -6.51
C ASN A 826 39.34 8.42 -7.41
N CYS A 827 38.09 8.33 -6.96
CA CYS A 827 36.97 7.86 -7.79
C CYS A 827 36.60 8.87 -8.89
N VAL A 828 36.55 10.18 -8.57
CA VAL A 828 36.24 11.24 -9.55
C VAL A 828 37.43 11.68 -10.41
N GLN A 829 38.53 10.91 -10.39
CA GLN A 829 39.74 11.12 -11.19
C GLN A 829 40.56 12.38 -10.86
N MET A 830 40.43 12.92 -9.64
CA MET A 830 41.09 14.16 -9.20
C MET A 830 42.04 13.97 -8.01
N GLY A 831 42.21 12.73 -7.53
CA GLY A 831 43.09 12.34 -6.44
C GLY A 831 44.53 12.06 -6.88
N SER A 832 45.34 11.59 -5.94
CA SER A 832 46.75 11.22 -6.18
C SER A 832 46.94 9.76 -6.56
N ASN A 833 45.90 8.93 -6.46
CA ASN A 833 45.91 7.50 -6.77
C ASN A 833 44.57 7.09 -7.38
N ASN A 834 44.25 7.71 -8.53
CA ASN A 834 42.95 7.54 -9.20
C ASN A 834 42.61 6.08 -9.50
N VAL A 835 41.33 5.73 -9.35
CA VAL A 835 40.80 4.42 -9.71
C VAL A 835 40.94 4.20 -11.22
N LYS A 836 41.32 3.00 -11.67
CA LYS A 836 41.42 2.67 -13.09
C LYS A 836 40.06 2.82 -13.77
N VAL A 837 40.05 3.34 -15.00
CA VAL A 837 38.85 3.50 -15.81
C VAL A 837 38.99 2.67 -17.09
N THR A 838 37.91 2.00 -17.52
CA THR A 838 37.87 1.32 -18.82
C THR A 838 37.85 2.35 -19.98
N PRO A 839 38.18 1.95 -21.23
CA PRO A 839 38.00 2.81 -22.41
C PRO A 839 36.59 3.42 -22.54
N GLY A 840 35.55 2.73 -22.06
CA GLY A 840 34.15 3.17 -22.03
C GLY A 840 33.74 4.04 -20.83
N GLY A 841 34.64 4.36 -19.89
CA GLY A 841 34.35 5.26 -18.77
C GLY A 841 33.88 4.59 -17.46
N LEU A 842 33.94 3.26 -17.35
CA LEU A 842 33.58 2.53 -16.13
C LEU A 842 34.72 2.53 -15.11
N LEU A 843 34.41 2.82 -13.84
CA LEU A 843 35.33 2.61 -12.72
C LEU A 843 35.58 1.11 -12.53
N TRP A 844 36.84 0.71 -12.68
CA TRP A 844 37.29 -0.68 -12.69
C TRP A 844 38.30 -0.93 -11.57
N PHE A 845 37.95 -1.85 -10.68
CA PHE A 845 38.68 -2.14 -9.45
C PHE A 845 39.35 -3.52 -9.50
N LEU A 846 38.56 -4.56 -9.78
CA LEU A 846 39.02 -5.96 -9.76
C LEU A 846 38.34 -6.79 -10.86
N PRO A 847 38.96 -7.88 -11.34
CA PRO A 847 38.41 -8.70 -12.42
C PRO A 847 37.10 -9.42 -12.09
N TRP A 848 36.84 -9.75 -10.82
CA TRP A 848 35.70 -10.58 -10.41
C TRP A 848 34.52 -9.73 -9.94
N ASN A 849 33.37 -9.84 -10.62
CA ASN A 849 32.14 -9.09 -10.31
C ASN A 849 32.46 -7.60 -10.01
N ASN A 850 33.08 -6.92 -11.00
CA ASN A 850 33.59 -5.56 -10.81
C ASN A 850 32.50 -4.57 -10.34
N PHE A 851 31.26 -4.76 -10.79
CA PHE A 851 30.18 -3.86 -10.42
C PHE A 851 29.86 -3.86 -8.92
N GLN A 852 30.24 -4.86 -8.13
CA GLN A 852 30.11 -4.76 -6.67
C GLN A 852 30.90 -3.56 -6.11
N TYR A 853 32.05 -3.22 -6.70
CA TYR A 853 32.89 -2.09 -6.32
C TYR A 853 32.45 -0.78 -7.00
N THR A 854 32.04 -0.85 -8.28
CA THR A 854 31.49 0.32 -9.00
C THR A 854 30.24 0.86 -8.31
N THR A 855 29.33 -0.02 -7.88
CA THR A 855 28.04 0.37 -7.28
C THR A 855 28.20 0.91 -5.86
N THR A 856 29.08 0.33 -5.03
CA THR A 856 29.41 0.87 -3.70
C THR A 856 30.14 2.21 -3.80
N ALA A 857 31.11 2.37 -4.72
CA ALA A 857 31.77 3.64 -4.96
C ALA A 857 30.79 4.72 -5.42
N SER A 858 29.92 4.40 -6.38
CA SER A 858 28.86 5.31 -6.85
C SER A 858 27.87 5.67 -5.74
N PHE A 859 27.57 4.73 -4.83
CA PHE A 859 26.74 5.00 -3.66
C PHE A 859 27.42 5.95 -2.67
N VAL A 860 28.73 5.81 -2.46
CA VAL A 860 29.52 6.77 -1.65
C VAL A 860 29.47 8.18 -2.25
N LEU A 861 29.69 8.32 -3.56
CA LEU A 861 29.56 9.62 -4.26
C LEU A 861 28.16 10.24 -4.08
N ALA A 862 27.11 9.42 -4.29
CA ALA A 862 25.72 9.84 -4.14
C ALA A 862 25.34 10.19 -2.68
N ALA A 863 25.89 9.48 -1.69
CA ALA A 863 25.68 9.77 -0.27
C ALA A 863 26.42 11.04 0.17
N TYR A 864 27.68 11.21 -0.24
CA TYR A 864 28.50 12.37 0.14
C TYR A 864 28.01 13.66 -0.52
N SER A 865 27.51 13.62 -1.76
CA SER A 865 26.85 14.76 -2.40
C SER A 865 25.71 15.34 -1.56
N LYS A 866 24.94 14.49 -0.87
CA LYS A 866 23.86 14.92 0.05
C LYS A 866 24.41 15.60 1.30
N TYR A 867 25.61 15.23 1.77
CA TYR A 867 26.26 15.90 2.90
C TYR A 867 26.80 17.27 2.49
N LEU A 868 27.55 17.36 1.38
CA LEU A 868 28.02 18.64 0.83
C LEU A 868 26.86 19.61 0.53
N ASN A 869 25.76 19.12 -0.05
CA ASN A 869 24.58 19.95 -0.30
C ASN A 869 23.86 20.40 0.99
N ALA A 870 23.93 19.62 2.07
CA ALA A 870 23.35 20.01 3.36
C ALA A 870 24.21 21.06 4.09
N THR A 871 25.54 20.97 3.99
CA THR A 871 26.48 21.88 4.69
C THR A 871 26.97 23.05 3.85
N LYS A 872 26.69 23.06 2.53
CA LYS A 872 27.12 24.07 1.55
C LYS A 872 28.65 24.22 1.48
N LYS A 873 29.34 23.08 1.52
CA LYS A 873 30.79 22.98 1.43
C LYS A 873 31.21 22.24 0.16
N PRO A 874 32.32 22.64 -0.47
CA PRO A 874 32.96 21.84 -1.50
C PRO A 874 33.85 20.74 -0.89
N ILE A 875 34.44 19.92 -1.76
CA ILE A 875 35.56 19.02 -1.46
C ILE A 875 36.81 19.51 -2.21
N ASP A 876 37.95 19.62 -1.54
CA ASP A 876 39.23 20.04 -2.14
C ASP A 876 40.09 18.82 -2.49
N CYS A 877 40.10 18.42 -3.76
CA CYS A 877 40.95 17.35 -4.26
C CYS A 877 42.32 17.88 -4.75
N PRO A 878 43.38 17.04 -4.78
CA PRO A 878 44.71 17.42 -5.26
C PRO A 878 44.76 18.11 -6.63
N SER A 879 43.83 17.78 -7.53
CA SER A 879 43.75 18.35 -8.88
C SER A 879 42.72 19.50 -9.03
N GLY A 880 41.95 19.82 -7.99
CA GLY A 880 40.92 20.87 -8.02
C GLY A 880 39.75 20.65 -7.05
N THR A 881 38.93 21.68 -6.86
CA THR A 881 37.77 21.70 -5.97
C THR A 881 36.50 21.23 -6.68
N PHE A 882 35.64 20.45 -6.00
CA PHE A 882 34.38 19.89 -6.53
C PHE A 882 33.19 20.25 -5.66
N GLU A 883 32.01 20.39 -6.28
CA GLU A 883 30.75 20.68 -5.60
C GLU A 883 29.85 19.44 -5.48
N ALA A 884 28.80 19.56 -4.66
CA ALA A 884 27.80 18.49 -4.48
C ALA A 884 27.17 17.99 -5.80
N ALA A 885 26.97 18.88 -6.77
CA ALA A 885 26.39 18.55 -8.06
C ALA A 885 27.31 17.64 -8.90
N ASP A 886 28.62 17.86 -8.82
CA ASP A 886 29.62 17.13 -9.60
C ASP A 886 29.74 15.68 -9.10
N LEU A 887 29.77 15.47 -7.78
CA LEU A 887 29.75 14.13 -7.19
C LEU A 887 28.51 13.33 -7.60
N LEU A 888 27.33 13.98 -7.64
CA LEU A 888 26.10 13.34 -8.10
C LEU A 888 26.11 13.06 -9.61
N HIS A 889 26.75 13.93 -10.41
CA HIS A 889 26.98 13.69 -11.83
C HIS A 889 27.87 12.46 -12.06
N HIS A 890 29.00 12.33 -11.35
CA HIS A 890 29.85 11.14 -11.45
C HIS A 890 29.12 9.84 -11.07
N ALA A 891 28.30 9.86 -10.00
CA ALA A 891 27.45 8.72 -9.65
C ALA A 891 26.44 8.38 -10.75
N ARG A 892 25.85 9.40 -11.40
CA ARG A 892 24.94 9.21 -12.55
C ARG A 892 25.66 8.59 -13.74
N VAL A 893 26.85 9.04 -14.11
CA VAL A 893 27.62 8.50 -15.26
C VAL A 893 27.86 6.99 -15.11
N GLN A 894 28.17 6.52 -13.90
CA GLN A 894 28.35 5.08 -13.64
C GLN A 894 27.02 4.31 -13.71
N ALA A 895 25.92 4.89 -13.22
CA ALA A 895 24.59 4.29 -13.36
C ALA A 895 24.13 4.24 -14.82
N ASP A 896 24.36 5.30 -15.60
CA ASP A 896 24.06 5.36 -17.03
C ASP A 896 24.88 4.31 -17.80
N TYR A 897 26.17 4.15 -17.49
CA TYR A 897 27.01 3.08 -18.05
C TYR A 897 26.40 1.70 -17.77
N ILE A 898 26.03 1.42 -16.52
CA ILE A 898 25.41 0.15 -16.10
C ILE A 898 24.10 -0.10 -16.86
N LEU A 899 23.29 0.95 -17.10
CA LEU A 899 21.97 0.84 -17.70
C LEU A 899 21.95 0.90 -19.23
N GLY A 900 23.05 1.25 -19.90
CA GLY A 900 23.19 1.10 -21.35
C GLY A 900 24.16 2.07 -22.06
N SER A 901 24.59 3.14 -21.40
CA SER A 901 25.50 4.17 -21.95
C SER A 901 26.97 3.70 -21.94
N ASN A 902 27.23 2.59 -22.62
CA ASN A 902 28.52 1.93 -22.70
C ASN A 902 28.85 1.48 -24.13
N PRO A 903 30.10 1.08 -24.45
CA PRO A 903 30.51 0.71 -25.81
C PRO A 903 29.71 -0.43 -26.46
N LYS A 904 28.99 -1.25 -25.69
CA LYS A 904 28.13 -2.33 -26.20
C LYS A 904 26.66 -1.92 -26.41
N SER A 905 26.26 -0.72 -25.99
CA SER A 905 24.85 -0.27 -26.00
C SER A 905 23.91 -1.31 -25.36
N MET A 906 24.31 -1.80 -24.18
CA MET A 906 23.69 -2.95 -23.50
C MET A 906 23.48 -2.62 -22.03
N SER A 907 22.25 -2.74 -21.52
CA SER A 907 22.03 -2.69 -20.08
C SER A 907 22.60 -3.95 -19.45
N TYR A 908 23.35 -3.81 -18.36
CA TYR A 908 23.79 -4.95 -17.56
C TYR A 908 22.76 -5.33 -16.48
N MET A 909 21.66 -4.56 -16.36
CA MET A 909 20.50 -4.93 -15.57
C MET A 909 19.52 -5.75 -16.42
N VAL A 910 19.25 -6.98 -15.99
CA VAL A 910 18.32 -7.90 -16.67
C VAL A 910 16.91 -7.32 -16.68
N GLY A 911 16.25 -7.33 -17.84
CA GLY A 911 14.89 -6.80 -18.02
C GLY A 911 14.82 -5.28 -18.21
N PHE A 912 15.95 -4.56 -18.24
CA PHE A 912 15.99 -3.12 -18.48
C PHE A 912 16.47 -2.80 -19.91
N GLY A 913 15.75 -1.92 -20.60
CA GLY A 913 16.03 -1.56 -21.99
C GLY A 913 15.73 -2.69 -22.99
N THR A 914 16.22 -2.55 -24.23
CA THR A 914 15.97 -3.52 -25.32
C THR A 914 17.08 -4.56 -25.52
N ASN A 915 18.23 -4.37 -24.85
CA ASN A 915 19.42 -5.22 -24.98
C ASN A 915 20.05 -5.42 -23.60
N TYR A 916 20.01 -6.64 -23.07
CA TYR A 916 20.45 -6.99 -21.71
C TYR A 916 20.77 -8.49 -21.58
N PRO A 917 21.55 -8.93 -20.57
CA PRO A 917 21.92 -10.33 -20.38
C PRO A 917 20.71 -11.26 -20.32
N LYS A 918 20.77 -12.35 -21.09
CA LYS A 918 19.73 -13.38 -21.17
C LYS A 918 20.17 -14.70 -20.55
N ARG A 919 21.45 -14.87 -20.23
CA ARG A 919 22.03 -16.09 -19.65
C ARG A 919 22.81 -15.84 -18.34
N PRO A 920 22.33 -15.03 -17.38
CA PRO A 920 23.04 -14.85 -16.11
C PRO A 920 23.21 -16.20 -15.37
N HIS A 921 24.32 -16.34 -14.65
CA HIS A 921 24.64 -17.53 -13.87
C HIS A 921 23.71 -17.65 -12.65
N HIS A 922 22.51 -18.20 -12.84
CA HIS A 922 21.50 -18.26 -11.79
C HIS A 922 20.59 -19.49 -11.93
N ARG A 923 20.72 -20.43 -10.99
CA ARG A 923 20.00 -21.74 -10.97
C ARG A 923 18.50 -21.59 -11.25
N GLY A 924 17.77 -20.88 -10.39
CA GLY A 924 16.32 -20.69 -10.50
C GLY A 924 15.83 -19.88 -11.70
N ALA A 925 16.72 -19.16 -12.40
CA ALA A 925 16.37 -18.49 -13.65
C ALA A 925 16.59 -19.41 -14.86
N SER A 926 17.68 -20.18 -14.83
CA SER A 926 18.10 -21.08 -15.90
C SER A 926 17.24 -22.34 -16.07
N ILE A 927 16.44 -22.73 -15.09
CA ILE A 927 15.62 -23.95 -15.10
C ILE A 927 14.14 -23.59 -15.18
N VAL A 928 13.35 -24.34 -15.96
CA VAL A 928 11.89 -24.13 -16.11
C VAL A 928 11.15 -23.97 -14.77
N SER A 929 10.39 -22.88 -14.61
CA SER A 929 9.61 -22.61 -13.40
C SER A 929 8.74 -23.80 -12.97
N ILE A 930 8.63 -24.05 -11.66
CA ILE A 930 7.74 -25.06 -11.08
C ILE A 930 6.26 -24.86 -11.46
N LYS A 931 5.86 -23.61 -11.81
CA LYS A 931 4.53 -23.29 -12.34
C LYS A 931 4.29 -23.81 -13.76
N ASN A 932 5.34 -23.96 -14.55
CA ASN A 932 5.29 -24.43 -15.93
C ASN A 932 5.57 -25.94 -16.04
N SER A 933 6.35 -26.50 -15.11
CA SER A 933 6.58 -27.94 -14.98
C SER A 933 6.79 -28.33 -13.52
N SER A 934 5.86 -29.12 -12.98
CA SER A 934 5.91 -29.65 -11.61
C SER A 934 6.84 -30.87 -11.46
N THR A 935 7.44 -31.37 -12.54
CA THR A 935 8.42 -32.46 -12.48
C THR A 935 9.71 -31.96 -11.83
N PRO A 936 10.21 -32.57 -10.73
CA PRO A 936 11.45 -32.15 -10.09
C PRO A 936 12.67 -32.27 -11.02
N VAL A 937 13.57 -31.28 -10.97
CA VAL A 937 14.84 -31.30 -11.71
C VAL A 937 15.94 -31.80 -10.79
N THR A 938 16.54 -32.94 -11.14
CA THR A 938 17.59 -33.57 -10.33
C THR A 938 18.90 -32.79 -10.41
N CYS A 939 19.72 -32.90 -9.36
CA CYS A 939 21.04 -32.28 -9.23
C CYS A 939 21.93 -32.41 -10.48
N THR A 940 22.03 -33.61 -11.06
CA THR A 940 22.78 -33.87 -12.31
C THR A 940 21.99 -33.50 -13.57
N GLY A 941 20.65 -33.68 -13.57
CA GLY A 941 19.79 -33.29 -14.67
C GLY A 941 19.86 -31.80 -14.97
N GLY A 942 19.93 -30.95 -13.94
CA GLY A 942 20.10 -29.52 -14.13
C GLY A 942 21.42 -29.14 -14.80
N PHE A 943 22.52 -29.85 -14.54
CA PHE A 943 23.79 -29.62 -15.23
C PHE A 943 23.74 -30.04 -16.70
N ASN A 944 23.10 -31.16 -16.99
CA ASN A 944 22.98 -31.71 -18.33
C ASN A 944 22.03 -30.87 -19.21
N ASP A 945 20.85 -30.54 -18.70
CA ASP A 945 19.75 -30.02 -19.51
C ASP A 945 19.64 -28.48 -19.49
N TRP A 946 20.17 -27.83 -18.44
CA TRP A 946 19.93 -26.40 -18.17
C TRP A 946 21.21 -25.57 -18.00
N TYR A 947 22.22 -26.03 -17.25
CA TYR A 947 23.45 -25.26 -17.02
C TYR A 947 24.24 -24.98 -18.31
N ASN A 948 24.54 -26.03 -19.07
CA ASN A 948 25.31 -25.94 -20.33
C ASN A 948 24.45 -25.53 -21.54
N ASN A 949 23.16 -25.22 -21.33
CA ASN A 949 22.22 -25.00 -22.42
C ASN A 949 22.44 -23.63 -23.09
N PRO A 950 22.73 -23.54 -24.41
CA PRO A 950 22.99 -22.26 -25.08
C PRO A 950 21.73 -21.40 -25.29
N ALA A 951 20.54 -21.85 -24.88
CA ALA A 951 19.34 -21.00 -24.85
C ALA A 951 19.44 -19.90 -23.78
N PRO A 952 18.69 -18.78 -23.95
CA PRO A 952 18.32 -17.88 -22.85
C PRO A 952 17.79 -18.63 -21.63
N ASN A 953 17.94 -18.04 -20.44
CA ASN A 953 17.27 -18.52 -19.24
C ASN A 953 15.73 -18.47 -19.44
N PRO A 954 14.99 -19.57 -19.18
CA PRO A 954 13.54 -19.65 -19.41
C PRO A 954 12.72 -18.71 -18.50
N ASN A 955 13.26 -18.34 -17.34
CA ASN A 955 12.65 -17.32 -16.48
C ASN A 955 13.55 -16.07 -16.51
N GLU A 956 13.00 -14.92 -16.88
CA GLU A 956 13.75 -13.66 -16.81
C GLU A 956 13.99 -13.25 -15.35
N LEU A 957 15.24 -12.94 -15.02
CA LEU A 957 15.64 -12.49 -13.68
C LEU A 957 15.59 -10.96 -13.58
N THR A 958 14.42 -10.38 -13.87
CA THR A 958 14.21 -8.93 -13.99
C THR A 958 14.73 -8.16 -12.76
N GLY A 959 15.54 -7.12 -13.00
CA GLY A 959 16.16 -6.28 -11.98
C GLY A 959 17.53 -6.76 -11.47
N ALA A 960 17.98 -7.98 -11.80
CA ALA A 960 19.30 -8.44 -11.42
C ALA A 960 20.41 -7.73 -12.20
N LEU A 961 21.48 -7.37 -11.51
CA LEU A 961 22.70 -6.77 -12.07
C LEU A 961 23.82 -7.81 -12.04
N VAL A 962 24.33 -8.18 -13.22
CA VAL A 962 25.45 -9.14 -13.39
C VAL A 962 26.78 -8.53 -12.95
N GLY A 963 27.85 -9.32 -12.91
CA GLY A 963 29.20 -8.86 -12.53
C GLY A 963 29.81 -7.76 -13.40
N GLY A 964 29.40 -7.67 -14.68
CA GLY A 964 29.76 -6.60 -15.60
C GLY A 964 30.93 -6.93 -16.54
N PRO A 965 31.39 -5.97 -17.35
CA PRO A 965 32.45 -6.19 -18.32
C PRO A 965 33.84 -6.23 -17.69
N ASN A 966 34.80 -6.76 -18.44
CA ASN A 966 36.22 -6.73 -18.12
C ASN A 966 36.85 -5.33 -18.34
N GLU A 967 38.15 -5.20 -18.09
CA GLU A 967 38.91 -3.93 -18.13
C GLU A 967 38.95 -3.21 -19.50
N ILE A 968 38.52 -3.86 -20.59
CA ILE A 968 38.44 -3.30 -21.95
C ILE A 968 37.00 -3.24 -22.48
N ASP A 969 36.01 -3.14 -21.57
CA ASP A 969 34.57 -3.13 -21.87
C ASP A 969 34.05 -4.41 -22.55
N GLY A 970 34.82 -5.50 -22.47
CA GLY A 970 34.47 -6.81 -23.00
C GLY A 970 33.49 -7.56 -22.10
N TYR A 971 32.37 -7.99 -22.67
CA TYR A 971 31.36 -8.81 -21.99
C TYR A 971 30.76 -9.85 -22.94
N GLY A 972 30.58 -11.08 -22.46
CA GLY A 972 29.85 -12.17 -23.12
C GLY A 972 28.69 -12.66 -22.25
N ASP A 973 27.52 -12.87 -22.87
CA ASP A 973 26.32 -13.37 -22.17
C ASP A 973 26.32 -14.90 -22.14
N GLU A 974 27.18 -15.46 -21.27
CA GLU A 974 27.40 -16.89 -21.09
C GLU A 974 27.16 -17.31 -19.63
N ARG A 975 26.28 -18.31 -19.42
CA ARG A 975 25.96 -18.83 -18.07
C ARG A 975 27.16 -19.48 -17.38
N THR A 976 28.15 -19.91 -18.15
CA THR A 976 29.41 -20.49 -17.68
C THR A 976 30.44 -19.43 -17.26
N ASP A 977 30.28 -18.17 -17.67
CA ASP A 977 31.12 -17.06 -17.22
C ASP A 977 30.61 -16.55 -15.86
N ILE A 978 30.98 -17.25 -14.80
CA ILE A 978 30.71 -16.86 -13.41
C ILE A 978 31.35 -15.50 -13.04
N GLN A 979 32.50 -15.16 -13.63
CA GLN A 979 33.25 -13.96 -13.27
C GLN A 979 32.51 -12.67 -13.64
N HIS A 980 31.82 -12.67 -14.81
CA HIS A 980 31.13 -11.51 -15.37
C HIS A 980 29.60 -11.67 -15.36
N GLY A 981 29.09 -12.90 -15.43
CA GLY A 981 27.68 -13.24 -15.58
C GLY A 981 26.93 -13.57 -14.29
N GLU A 982 27.60 -13.67 -13.14
CA GLU A 982 26.97 -13.90 -11.84
C GLU A 982 26.30 -12.62 -11.28
N PRO A 983 25.01 -12.66 -10.92
CA PRO A 983 24.33 -11.54 -10.27
C PRO A 983 24.48 -11.56 -8.74
N GLY A 984 24.85 -10.44 -8.13
CA GLY A 984 25.14 -10.34 -6.69
C GLY A 984 24.20 -9.43 -5.90
N LEU A 985 23.79 -9.85 -4.69
CA LEU A 985 23.06 -8.99 -3.74
C LEU A 985 23.91 -7.78 -3.30
N SER A 986 25.21 -7.99 -3.10
CA SER A 986 26.21 -6.94 -2.83
C SER A 986 26.35 -5.93 -3.97
N THR A 987 25.99 -6.31 -5.20
CA THR A 987 25.97 -5.44 -6.39
C THR A 987 24.66 -4.63 -6.46
N VAL A 988 23.51 -5.27 -6.25
CA VAL A 988 22.19 -4.62 -6.37
C VAL A 988 21.88 -3.71 -5.18
N GLY A 989 22.21 -4.12 -3.96
CA GLY A 989 21.92 -3.38 -2.71
C GLY A 989 22.35 -1.90 -2.73
N PRO A 990 23.64 -1.57 -2.95
CA PRO A 990 24.09 -0.18 -3.06
C PRO A 990 23.53 0.51 -4.32
N PHE A 991 23.32 -0.22 -5.42
CA PHE A 991 22.80 0.37 -6.66
C PHE A 991 21.37 0.91 -6.53
N VAL A 992 20.51 0.28 -5.71
CA VAL A 992 19.19 0.84 -5.36
C VAL A 992 19.33 2.24 -4.75
N GLY A 993 20.33 2.45 -3.89
CA GLY A 993 20.63 3.75 -3.29
C GLY A 993 21.16 4.79 -4.28
N VAL A 994 21.93 4.35 -5.30
CA VAL A 994 22.38 5.21 -6.41
C VAL A 994 21.18 5.64 -7.26
N LEU A 995 20.36 4.69 -7.72
CA LEU A 995 19.15 4.96 -8.50
C LEU A 995 18.22 5.93 -7.77
N ALA A 996 17.97 5.71 -6.47
CA ALA A 996 17.15 6.59 -5.64
C ALA A 996 17.77 7.97 -5.32
N ALA A 997 19.02 8.22 -5.72
CA ALA A 997 19.68 9.52 -5.63
C ALA A 997 19.74 10.27 -6.97
N VAL A 998 19.69 9.55 -8.09
CA VAL A 998 19.77 10.12 -9.45
C VAL A 998 18.42 10.19 -10.17
N ALA A 999 17.38 9.52 -9.65
CA ALA A 999 15.98 9.75 -10.01
C ALA A 999 15.47 11.08 -9.41
#